data_AF-A0A2N3BLF9-F1
#
_entry.id   AF-A0A2N3BLF9-F1
#
_cell.length_a   1.000
_cell.length_b   1.000
_cell.length_c   1.000
_cell.angle_alpha   90.00
_cell.angle_beta   90.00
_cell.angle_gamma   90.00
#
_symmetry.space_group_name_H-M   'P 1'
#
loop_
_entity.id
_entity.type
_entity.pdbx_description
1 polymer ?
#
loop_
_entity_poly.entity_id
_entity_poly.type
_entity_poly.pdbx_seq_one_letter_code
_entity_poly.pdbx_strand_id
1 'polypeptide(L)'
;MYDADRKLADGIEAMNIPVKGSNREQPAGGSAYGAADEEGGSFTEFDIAAIYRTLRKHLGVIAGITIGLTALVLVWVFQLTPLYTANAQVLLDRQKMQVVDMQAVMSGLSPDSATVDSEVEILRSRALAGRVVAEFDLTKDPEFNSSLQSPPVFRWLDPRVWAGELISLIEADPRPIDGAMLAQRELNEVIDNFLARLSITRQGMTYVIEIGFQSESQQKAAQLANAVADTYILDQLEAKFDATRQANDWLSRRLGDLRQQVVDSERAVAIYRTQHGLEETNGLTISEQQLSELNAQLILARTDLAEAQAKYDRAKEIRTSGGSIESVADVLQSGTISQLRQKQAELARELANLSAKYGPRHPEIVNAEAQRRDIQRQIGAEIGRIMGSLQNNVSVAKTRVSSLEDSLKQIRGESGVGGQALVQLRQLEREAEANRTVYESFLNRFKETSQQSDFQTPDSRVISKATPPVSPSYPRKGQTAILALVLSAMLGVGVAFLLEHLDNGIQTGRDIEQMLGVPHLVSVPVTPVEKQANGKPMAPPDYLIAKPLSAFSESLRSLRSALQLSNVDNPPKIVLFTSALPSEGKTTTASSFARAAAASGLKVVLVDCDLRHPSVHKIFMGERRPEEGLVELLAERLSLDKVLVKDTKSELDIIPVATGTANPPDVLGSAQMKLLLQRLRDAYDLVVLDSAPVLPVSDSRVLSKLADETVFIVRWNETPRDAVQSALKELRNYDTVIAGVVLAAVDTTVQARYGYGDGGYYYGKYSRYYVN
;
A
#
# COMPACT_ATOMS: atom_id res chain seq x y z
N MET A 1 -10.64 -36.17 0.22
CA MET A 1 -9.67 -36.83 -0.67
C MET A 1 -8.32 -36.68 0.04
N TYR A 2 -7.92 -37.58 0.95
CA TYR A 2 -7.59 -39.00 0.73
C TYR A 2 -6.82 -39.15 -0.59
N ASP A 3 -5.62 -39.67 -0.70
CA ASP A 3 -4.58 -40.20 0.20
C ASP A 3 -3.45 -40.63 -0.78
N ALA A 4 -2.32 -41.09 -0.22
CA ALA A 4 -1.50 -42.16 -0.81
C ALA A 4 -0.61 -41.81 -2.02
N ASP A 5 0.60 -42.36 -2.17
CA ASP A 5 1.46 -43.08 -1.23
C ASP A 5 2.87 -43.15 -1.82
N ARG A 6 3.84 -43.36 -0.94
CA ARG A 6 5.20 -43.84 -1.25
C ARG A 6 5.14 -45.25 -1.85
N LYS A 7 6.14 -45.61 -2.69
CA LYS A 7 7.17 -46.65 -2.42
C LYS A 7 7.89 -47.15 -3.68
N LEU A 8 9.06 -47.76 -3.40
CA LEU A 8 9.94 -48.64 -4.20
C LEU A 8 11.04 -47.89 -4.98
N ALA A 9 12.33 -47.92 -4.62
CA ALA A 9 13.24 -48.94 -4.05
C ALA A 9 13.64 -50.09 -5.01
N ASP A 10 14.96 -50.15 -5.20
CA ASP A 10 15.84 -51.26 -5.60
C ASP A 10 16.16 -51.54 -7.08
N GLY A 11 17.47 -51.66 -7.33
CA GLY A 11 18.07 -52.07 -8.60
C GLY A 11 19.60 -51.92 -8.62
N ILE A 12 20.29 -52.83 -7.93
CA ILE A 12 21.75 -53.06 -7.98
C ILE A 12 22.09 -53.76 -9.31
N GLU A 13 23.14 -53.32 -10.03
CA GLU A 13 24.09 -54.24 -10.67
C GLU A 13 25.40 -53.55 -11.10
N ALA A 14 26.49 -54.31 -10.92
CA ALA A 14 27.89 -53.91 -11.04
C ALA A 14 28.49 -54.31 -12.39
N MET A 15 29.56 -53.63 -12.83
CA MET A 15 30.71 -54.20 -13.55
C MET A 15 31.65 -53.06 -13.97
N ASN A 16 32.91 -53.04 -13.50
CA ASN A 16 34.04 -53.62 -14.23
C ASN A 16 35.38 -53.15 -13.63
N ILE A 17 36.25 -54.10 -13.30
CA ILE A 17 37.66 -53.91 -12.95
C ILE A 17 38.48 -54.18 -14.22
N PRO A 18 39.70 -53.61 -14.34
CA PRO A 18 40.83 -54.54 -14.47
C PRO A 18 42.02 -54.19 -13.56
N VAL A 19 42.64 -55.27 -13.06
CA VAL A 19 43.84 -55.36 -12.24
C VAL A 19 45.09 -55.52 -13.12
N LYS A 20 46.21 -54.89 -12.76
CA LYS A 20 47.60 -55.41 -12.80
C LYS A 20 48.55 -54.28 -12.37
N GLY A 21 49.58 -54.44 -11.55
CA GLY A 21 50.18 -55.63 -10.95
C GLY A 21 51.27 -55.19 -9.97
N SER A 22 51.64 -56.10 -9.08
CA SER A 22 52.67 -55.96 -8.06
C SER A 22 54.09 -55.97 -8.64
N ASN A 23 55.00 -55.16 -8.09
CA ASN A 23 56.34 -55.62 -7.79
C ASN A 23 56.98 -54.82 -6.64
N ARG A 24 57.58 -55.57 -5.71
CA ARG A 24 58.44 -55.11 -4.62
C ARG A 24 59.78 -54.66 -5.18
N GLU A 25 60.29 -53.54 -4.70
CA GLU A 25 61.73 -53.30 -4.47
C GLU A 25 61.87 -52.17 -3.43
N GLN A 26 62.55 -52.47 -2.32
CA GLN A 26 63.09 -51.46 -1.39
C GLN A 26 64.34 -50.84 -2.04
N PRO A 27 64.62 -49.55 -1.79
CA PRO A 27 65.75 -49.26 -0.93
C PRO A 27 65.53 -48.11 0.06
N ALA A 28 66.46 -48.05 1.01
CA ALA A 28 66.50 -47.17 2.16
C ALA A 28 66.92 -45.73 1.85
N GLY A 29 66.55 -44.82 2.76
CA GLY A 29 67.32 -43.63 3.11
C GLY A 29 66.99 -42.35 2.33
N GLY A 30 66.49 -41.33 3.03
CA GLY A 30 66.45 -39.96 2.52
C GLY A 30 65.29 -39.16 3.06
N SER A 31 65.57 -38.28 4.02
CA SER A 31 64.66 -37.29 4.62
C SER A 31 63.92 -36.48 3.56
N ALA A 32 62.59 -36.57 3.59
CA ALA A 32 61.69 -35.82 2.72
C ALA A 32 61.45 -34.41 3.28
N TYR A 33 61.95 -33.41 2.56
CA TYR A 33 61.31 -32.10 2.43
C TYR A 33 60.10 -32.25 1.50
N GLY A 34 58.94 -31.71 1.90
CA GLY A 34 57.84 -31.36 0.98
C GLY A 34 56.50 -32.02 1.24
N ALA A 35 55.64 -31.31 1.96
CA ALA A 35 54.18 -31.24 1.79
C ALA A 35 53.84 -29.78 2.14
N ALA A 36 53.34 -28.88 1.28
CA ALA A 36 52.31 -29.01 0.26
C ALA A 36 51.08 -29.73 0.81
N ASP A 37 50.44 -29.08 1.79
CA ASP A 37 49.01 -29.28 2.05
C ASP A 37 48.26 -28.04 1.57
N GLU A 38 47.38 -28.32 0.62
CA GLU A 38 46.27 -27.51 0.18
C GLU A 38 45.34 -27.25 1.37
N GLU A 39 45.08 -25.98 1.70
CA GLU A 39 43.80 -25.63 2.34
C GLU A 39 42.98 -24.82 1.35
N GLY A 40 42.05 -25.55 0.73
CA GLY A 40 40.90 -24.97 0.05
C GLY A 40 40.12 -24.09 1.03
N GLY A 41 39.63 -22.95 0.51
CA GLY A 41 38.84 -22.00 1.27
C GLY A 41 37.69 -22.66 2.01
N SER A 42 37.79 -22.72 3.33
CA SER A 42 36.65 -22.95 4.20
C SER A 42 35.90 -21.62 4.35
N PHE A 43 34.62 -21.65 3.98
CA PHE A 43 33.69 -20.58 4.31
C PHE A 43 33.71 -20.38 5.82
N THR A 44 34.26 -19.25 6.28
CA THR A 44 34.04 -18.59 7.57
C THR A 44 33.41 -19.48 8.65
N GLU A 45 34.21 -20.23 9.40
CA GLU A 45 33.82 -20.59 10.77
C GLU A 45 33.63 -19.28 11.53
N PHE A 46 32.37 -18.88 11.70
CA PHE A 46 32.02 -17.78 12.60
C PHE A 46 32.47 -18.20 14.01
N ASP A 47 33.61 -17.70 14.47
CA ASP A 47 34.06 -17.90 15.84
C ASP A 47 33.09 -17.15 16.78
N ILE A 48 32.05 -17.86 17.22
CA ILE A 48 31.03 -17.37 18.16
C ILE A 48 31.71 -16.89 19.46
N ALA A 49 32.83 -17.49 19.85
CA ALA A 49 33.58 -17.07 21.01
C ALA A 49 34.33 -15.74 20.77
N ALA A 50 34.80 -15.46 19.56
CA ALA A 50 35.32 -14.14 19.19
C ALA A 50 34.24 -13.06 19.25
N ILE A 51 33.06 -13.30 18.66
CA ILE A 51 31.94 -12.36 18.68
C ILE A 51 31.52 -12.03 20.12
N TYR A 52 31.37 -13.05 20.97
CA TYR A 52 31.02 -12.86 22.37
C TYR A 52 32.06 -12.04 23.14
N ARG A 53 33.36 -12.27 22.88
CA ARG A 53 34.45 -11.49 23.48
C ARG A 53 34.41 -10.02 23.06
N THR A 54 34.26 -9.74 21.77
CA THR A 54 34.16 -8.37 21.23
C THR A 54 32.98 -7.60 21.84
N LEU A 55 31.81 -8.23 21.90
CA LEU A 55 30.61 -7.63 22.49
C LEU A 55 30.80 -7.33 23.99
N ARG A 56 31.43 -8.25 24.73
CA ARG A 56 31.66 -8.07 26.17
C ARG A 56 32.70 -6.99 26.46
N LYS A 57 33.76 -6.91 25.65
CA LYS A 57 34.83 -5.90 25.76
C LYS A 57 34.27 -4.49 25.56
N HIS A 58 33.39 -4.31 24.58
CA HIS A 58 32.83 -3.02 24.20
C HIS A 58 31.40 -2.77 24.71
N LEU A 59 30.92 -3.55 25.69
CA LEU A 59 29.56 -3.42 26.21
C LEU A 59 29.24 -2.00 26.70
N GLY A 60 30.20 -1.30 27.31
CA GLY A 60 30.05 0.10 27.71
C GLY A 60 29.89 1.06 26.54
N VAL A 61 30.58 0.82 25.43
CA VAL A 61 30.46 1.63 24.19
C VAL A 61 29.10 1.37 23.53
N ILE A 62 28.72 0.09 23.40
CA ILE A 62 27.42 -0.31 22.85
C ILE A 62 26.30 0.33 23.66
N ALA A 63 26.33 0.20 24.99
CA ALA A 63 25.34 0.79 25.88
C ALA A 63 25.32 2.32 25.78
N GLY A 64 26.48 2.98 25.76
CA GLY A 64 26.59 4.42 25.64
C GLY A 64 25.99 4.97 24.35
N ILE A 65 26.31 4.36 23.21
CA ILE A 65 25.76 4.75 21.89
C ILE A 65 24.25 4.49 21.83
N THR A 66 23.83 3.31 22.29
CA THR A 66 22.41 2.91 22.27
C THR A 66 21.58 3.88 23.11
N ILE A 67 21.98 4.15 24.35
CA ILE A 67 21.27 5.05 25.26
C ILE A 67 21.32 6.49 24.74
N GLY A 68 22.48 6.98 24.31
CA GLY A 68 22.66 8.34 23.84
C GLY A 68 21.82 8.66 22.61
N LEU A 69 21.87 7.80 21.58
CA LEU A 69 21.09 8.01 20.35
C LEU A 69 19.60 7.79 20.56
N THR A 70 19.21 6.77 21.34
CA THR A 70 17.78 6.56 21.66
C THR A 70 17.24 7.76 22.43
N ALA A 71 17.97 8.28 23.41
CA ALA A 71 17.57 9.47 24.15
C ALA A 71 17.43 10.70 23.23
N LEU A 72 18.36 10.91 22.30
CA LEU A 72 18.31 12.00 21.33
C LEU A 72 17.07 11.90 20.42
N VAL A 73 16.80 10.70 19.88
CA VAL A 73 15.60 10.47 19.05
C VAL A 73 14.33 10.67 19.86
N LEU A 74 14.28 10.20 21.11
CA LEU A 74 13.13 10.43 21.99
C LEU A 74 12.91 11.93 22.23
N VAL A 75 13.94 12.67 22.62
CA VAL A 75 13.85 14.13 22.82
C VAL A 75 13.30 14.82 21.56
N TRP A 76 13.78 14.43 20.39
CA TRP A 76 13.27 14.95 19.11
C TRP A 76 11.80 14.59 18.86
N VAL A 77 11.41 13.33 19.09
CA VAL A 77 10.01 12.87 18.96
C VAL A 77 9.07 13.58 19.95
N PHE A 78 9.56 13.92 21.14
CA PHE A 78 8.79 14.68 22.13
C PHE A 78 8.60 16.16 21.77
N GLN A 79 9.40 16.71 20.85
CA GLN A 79 9.26 18.08 20.33
C GLN A 79 8.32 18.20 19.13
N LEU A 80 7.99 17.08 18.47
CA LEU A 80 7.06 17.09 17.33
C LEU A 80 5.63 17.40 17.79
N THR A 81 4.91 18.22 17.01
CA THR A 81 3.51 18.53 17.27
C THR A 81 2.66 17.27 17.11
N PRO A 82 1.83 16.91 18.12
CA PRO A 82 0.99 15.73 18.04
C PRO A 82 -0.19 15.97 17.09
N LEU A 83 -0.39 15.05 16.15
CA LEU A 83 -1.54 15.07 15.24
C LEU A 83 -2.57 14.02 15.65
N TYR A 84 -3.83 14.44 15.65
CA TYR A 84 -5.00 13.66 16.02
C TYR A 84 -5.85 13.41 14.79
N THR A 85 -6.22 12.15 14.55
CA THR A 85 -7.11 11.78 13.45
C THR A 85 -8.48 11.40 14.01
N ALA A 86 -9.56 11.98 13.47
CA ALA A 86 -10.94 11.63 13.83
C ALA A 86 -11.71 11.21 12.58
N ASN A 87 -12.52 10.15 12.69
CA ASN A 87 -13.17 9.52 11.53
C ASN A 87 -14.70 9.58 11.66
N ALA A 88 -15.36 10.16 10.66
CA ALA A 88 -16.79 10.07 10.44
C ALA A 88 -17.09 8.99 9.40
N GLN A 89 -18.28 8.38 9.46
CA GLN A 89 -18.70 7.36 8.50
C GLN A 89 -20.03 7.75 7.87
N VAL A 90 -20.06 7.74 6.54
CA VAL A 90 -21.22 8.05 5.71
C VAL A 90 -21.61 6.80 4.92
N LEU A 91 -22.90 6.46 4.93
CA LEU A 91 -23.46 5.38 4.13
C LEU A 91 -24.15 5.96 2.91
N LEU A 92 -23.80 5.45 1.73
CA LEU A 92 -24.53 5.70 0.48
C LEU A 92 -25.72 4.73 0.37
N ASP A 93 -26.93 5.28 0.27
CA ASP A 93 -28.20 4.56 0.15
C ASP A 93 -28.56 4.34 -1.32
N ARG A 94 -28.94 3.11 -1.68
CA ARG A 94 -29.12 2.68 -3.07
C ARG A 94 -30.53 2.98 -3.62
N GLN A 95 -31.48 3.36 -2.78
CA GLN A 95 -32.90 3.12 -3.07
C GLN A 95 -33.62 4.11 -4.01
N LYS A 96 -32.99 5.11 -4.63
CA LYS A 96 -33.74 6.12 -5.43
C LYS A 96 -33.18 6.56 -6.78
N MET A 97 -32.13 5.95 -7.33
CA MET A 97 -31.60 6.29 -8.67
C MET A 97 -32.42 5.73 -9.87
N GLN A 98 -33.72 5.46 -9.71
CA GLN A 98 -34.56 4.92 -10.81
C GLN A 98 -35.36 5.99 -11.57
N VAL A 99 -35.25 7.26 -11.19
CA VAL A 99 -35.94 8.33 -11.91
C VAL A 99 -34.95 8.94 -12.88
N VAL A 100 -35.10 8.58 -14.15
CA VAL A 100 -34.30 8.99 -15.33
C VAL A 100 -33.24 7.96 -15.72
N ASP A 101 -33.69 6.83 -16.25
CA ASP A 101 -32.96 6.21 -17.34
C ASP A 101 -33.90 5.58 -18.37
N MET A 102 -34.11 6.30 -19.48
CA MET A 102 -34.82 5.77 -20.65
C MET A 102 -33.86 5.04 -21.62
N GLN A 103 -32.58 4.86 -21.25
CA GLN A 103 -31.56 4.27 -22.13
C GLN A 103 -30.64 3.20 -21.49
N ALA A 104 -30.61 3.01 -20.17
CA ALA A 104 -29.83 1.94 -19.55
C ALA A 104 -30.55 0.58 -19.54
N VAL A 105 -30.57 -0.08 -20.69
CA VAL A 105 -30.86 -1.54 -20.77
C VAL A 105 -29.74 -2.31 -21.50
N MET A 106 -28.59 -1.70 -21.83
CA MET A 106 -27.59 -2.36 -22.70
C MET A 106 -26.14 -2.51 -22.18
N SER A 107 -25.81 -2.15 -20.94
CA SER A 107 -24.46 -2.40 -20.39
C SER A 107 -24.50 -3.27 -19.13
N GLY A 108 -24.29 -4.57 -19.30
CA GLY A 108 -24.23 -5.56 -18.21
C GLY A 108 -22.97 -5.49 -17.34
N LEU A 109 -22.48 -4.30 -17.00
CA LEU A 109 -21.44 -4.10 -15.99
C LEU A 109 -22.12 -3.65 -14.69
N SER A 110 -21.92 -4.36 -13.58
CA SER A 110 -22.41 -3.91 -12.27
C SER A 110 -21.78 -2.55 -11.93
N PRO A 111 -22.55 -1.43 -11.91
CA PRO A 111 -22.00 -0.07 -11.77
C PRO A 111 -21.47 0.25 -10.37
N ASP A 112 -21.70 -0.64 -9.40
CA ASP A 112 -21.72 -0.30 -7.98
C ASP A 112 -20.35 0.11 -7.40
N SER A 113 -19.21 -0.32 -7.97
CA SER A 113 -17.90 0.17 -7.48
C SER A 113 -17.54 1.52 -8.05
N ALA A 114 -17.70 1.71 -9.36
CA ALA A 114 -17.35 2.96 -10.04
C ALA A 114 -18.18 4.14 -9.50
N THR A 115 -19.44 3.90 -9.14
CA THR A 115 -20.28 4.91 -8.49
C THR A 115 -19.73 5.31 -7.12
N VAL A 116 -19.38 4.36 -6.25
CA VAL A 116 -18.84 4.69 -4.91
C VAL A 116 -17.48 5.37 -5.02
N ASP A 117 -16.62 4.92 -5.93
CA ASP A 117 -15.31 5.55 -6.15
C ASP A 117 -15.47 6.98 -6.70
N SER A 118 -16.50 7.25 -7.49
CA SER A 118 -16.85 8.61 -7.92
C SER A 118 -17.30 9.49 -6.75
N GLU A 119 -18.10 8.95 -5.82
CA GLU A 119 -18.50 9.69 -4.60
C GLU A 119 -17.30 9.99 -3.69
N VAL A 120 -16.32 9.10 -3.62
CA VAL A 120 -15.05 9.35 -2.89
C VAL A 120 -14.29 10.52 -3.50
N GLU A 121 -14.24 10.64 -4.83
CA GLU A 121 -13.61 11.78 -5.51
C GLU A 121 -14.41 13.09 -5.32
N ILE A 122 -15.75 13.04 -5.28
CA ILE A 122 -16.58 14.21 -4.98
C ILE A 122 -16.29 14.71 -3.56
N LEU A 123 -16.19 13.81 -2.58
CA LEU A 123 -15.79 14.13 -1.20
C LEU A 123 -14.38 14.73 -1.12
N ARG A 124 -13.46 14.33 -2.01
CA ARG A 124 -12.10 14.88 -2.11
C ARG A 124 -12.03 16.15 -2.97
N SER A 125 -13.15 16.61 -3.53
CA SER A 125 -13.15 17.75 -4.44
C SER A 125 -12.74 19.05 -3.76
N ARG A 126 -12.02 19.90 -4.50
CA ARG A 126 -11.62 21.23 -4.01
C ARG A 126 -12.81 22.13 -3.71
N ALA A 127 -13.92 21.96 -4.42
CA ALA A 127 -15.12 22.77 -4.23
C ALA A 127 -15.77 22.50 -2.87
N LEU A 128 -15.83 21.23 -2.45
CA LEU A 128 -16.35 20.83 -1.15
C LEU A 128 -15.38 21.24 -0.02
N ALA A 129 -14.08 20.99 -0.20
CA ALA A 129 -13.05 21.46 0.74
C ALA A 129 -13.08 22.98 0.93
N GLY A 130 -13.24 23.75 -0.16
CA GLY A 130 -13.37 25.21 -0.11
C GLY A 130 -14.56 25.70 0.70
N ARG A 131 -15.72 25.01 0.63
CA ARG A 131 -16.89 25.33 1.46
C ARG A 131 -16.62 25.14 2.95
N VAL A 132 -16.01 24.00 3.33
CA VAL A 132 -15.65 23.73 4.73
C VAL A 132 -14.59 24.73 5.23
N VAL A 133 -13.58 25.03 4.41
CA VAL A 133 -12.55 26.04 4.70
C VAL A 133 -13.16 27.41 4.96
N ALA A 134 -14.16 27.82 4.16
CA ALA A 134 -14.86 29.08 4.33
C ALA A 134 -15.79 29.08 5.56
N GLU A 135 -16.51 27.99 5.81
CA GLU A 135 -17.42 27.85 6.96
C GLU A 135 -16.68 27.95 8.31
N PHE A 136 -15.48 27.36 8.39
CA PHE A 136 -14.65 27.37 9.60
C PHE A 136 -13.59 28.47 9.60
N ASP A 137 -13.59 29.38 8.61
CA ASP A 137 -12.65 30.50 8.52
C ASP A 137 -11.17 30.06 8.61
N LEU A 138 -10.83 28.90 8.02
CA LEU A 138 -9.51 28.25 8.19
C LEU A 138 -8.34 29.06 7.61
N THR A 139 -8.62 30.10 6.82
CA THR A 139 -7.62 31.07 6.36
C THR A 139 -7.03 31.92 7.50
N LYS A 140 -7.73 32.02 8.63
CA LYS A 140 -7.25 32.71 9.85
C LYS A 140 -6.58 31.75 10.84
N ASP A 141 -6.56 30.46 10.53
CA ASP A 141 -6.03 29.44 11.41
C ASP A 141 -4.55 29.17 11.10
N PRO A 142 -3.62 29.40 12.05
CA PRO A 142 -2.19 29.15 11.82
C PRO A 142 -1.87 27.69 11.53
N GLU A 143 -2.76 26.75 11.83
CA GLU A 143 -2.56 25.33 11.49
C GLU A 143 -2.62 25.07 9.97
N PHE A 144 -3.45 25.83 9.23
CA PHE A 144 -3.69 25.62 7.80
C PHE A 144 -3.12 26.75 6.94
N ASN A 145 -2.95 27.94 7.51
CA ASN A 145 -2.33 29.08 6.84
C ASN A 145 -0.86 29.21 7.25
N SER A 146 0.03 28.85 6.33
CA SER A 146 1.48 28.92 6.51
C SER A 146 1.98 30.34 6.73
N SER A 147 1.28 31.37 6.22
CA SER A 147 1.68 32.78 6.36
C SER A 147 1.50 33.32 7.78
N LEU A 148 0.68 32.65 8.60
CA LEU A 148 0.45 32.97 10.01
C LEU A 148 1.40 32.21 10.96
N GLN A 149 2.16 31.24 10.47
CA GLN A 149 3.11 30.48 11.28
C GLN A 149 4.42 31.25 11.50
N SER A 150 4.88 31.33 12.75
CA SER A 150 6.22 31.81 13.06
C SER A 150 7.26 30.86 12.44
N PRO A 151 8.32 31.37 11.77
CA PRO A 151 9.31 30.52 11.14
C PRO A 151 9.95 29.56 12.16
N PRO A 152 10.20 28.28 11.79
CA PRO A 152 10.73 27.31 12.71
C PRO A 152 12.09 27.74 13.26
N VAL A 153 12.32 27.48 14.55
CA VAL A 153 13.51 27.89 15.33
C VAL A 153 14.83 27.36 14.73
N PHE A 154 14.77 26.35 13.87
CA PHE A 154 15.90 25.72 13.19
C PHE A 154 15.96 25.97 11.67
N ARG A 155 15.53 27.15 11.21
CA ARG A 155 15.55 27.57 9.79
C ARG A 155 16.93 27.45 9.09
N TRP A 156 18.03 27.40 9.85
CA TRP A 156 19.40 27.25 9.32
C TRP A 156 19.79 25.83 8.88
N LEU A 157 19.00 24.80 9.26
CA LEU A 157 19.28 23.39 8.93
C LEU A 157 18.58 22.90 7.66
N ASP A 158 17.72 23.70 7.04
CA ASP A 158 16.95 23.32 5.84
C ASP A 158 17.66 23.75 4.53
N PRO A 159 18.14 22.81 3.69
CA PRO A 159 18.88 23.09 2.45
C PRO A 159 18.16 23.95 1.40
N ARG A 160 16.83 24.08 1.52
CA ARG A 160 16.03 24.91 0.62
C ARG A 160 16.17 26.41 0.91
N VAL A 161 16.56 26.78 2.13
CA VAL A 161 16.73 28.19 2.53
C VAL A 161 17.96 28.81 1.87
N TRP A 162 19.06 28.04 1.77
CA TRP A 162 20.32 28.49 1.15
C TRP A 162 20.18 28.56 -0.38
N ALA A 163 19.40 27.66 -0.96
CA ALA A 163 19.07 27.68 -2.39
C ALA A 163 18.12 28.84 -2.75
N GLY A 164 17.15 29.16 -1.89
CA GLY A 164 16.25 30.29 -2.05
C GLY A 164 16.94 31.66 -1.96
N GLU A 165 17.95 31.80 -1.09
CA GLU A 165 18.80 33.00 -1.02
C GLU A 165 19.68 33.21 -2.26
N LEU A 166 19.99 32.15 -3.02
CA LEU A 166 20.73 32.26 -4.28
C LEU A 166 19.83 32.67 -5.46
N ILE A 167 18.55 32.29 -5.42
CA ILE A 167 17.56 32.58 -6.48
C ILE A 167 16.95 33.98 -6.31
N SER A 168 16.80 34.47 -5.07
CA SER A 168 16.34 35.84 -4.81
C SER A 168 17.35 36.92 -5.21
N LEU A 169 18.60 36.54 -5.51
CA LEU A 169 19.60 37.42 -6.14
C LEU A 169 19.42 37.55 -7.67
N ILE A 170 18.56 36.73 -8.29
CA ILE A 170 18.40 36.64 -9.75
C ILE A 170 17.06 37.21 -10.24
N GLU A 171 15.99 37.20 -9.43
CA GLU A 171 14.71 37.79 -9.81
C GLU A 171 14.13 38.67 -8.68
N ALA A 172 14.26 39.99 -8.85
CA ALA A 172 13.56 40.98 -8.05
C ALA A 172 12.88 41.99 -9.00
N ASP A 173 11.67 41.65 -9.44
CA ASP A 173 10.71 42.63 -9.94
C ASP A 173 9.38 42.42 -9.17
N PRO A 174 9.14 43.15 -8.07
CA PRO A 174 7.90 43.03 -7.32
C PRO A 174 6.81 43.79 -8.09
N ARG A 175 6.16 43.12 -9.02
CA ARG A 175 4.88 43.63 -9.55
C ARG A 175 3.88 43.64 -8.40
N PRO A 176 3.14 44.74 -8.17
CA PRO A 176 2.10 44.79 -7.16
C PRO A 176 1.04 43.74 -7.54
N ILE A 177 1.00 42.64 -6.79
CA ILE A 177 -0.05 41.64 -6.95
C ILE A 177 -1.31 42.26 -6.35
N ASP A 178 -2.37 42.40 -7.15
CA ASP A 178 -3.68 42.85 -6.66
C ASP A 178 -4.06 42.07 -5.39
N GLY A 179 -4.53 42.77 -4.35
CA GLY A 179 -4.88 42.15 -3.07
C GLY A 179 -5.90 41.00 -3.20
N ALA A 180 -6.73 41.03 -4.24
CA ALA A 180 -7.65 39.94 -4.60
C ALA A 180 -6.92 38.67 -5.08
N MET A 181 -5.83 38.81 -5.84
CA MET A 181 -5.02 37.67 -6.30
C MET A 181 -4.22 37.03 -5.15
N LEU A 182 -3.77 37.83 -4.18
CA LEU A 182 -3.11 37.33 -2.98
C LEU A 182 -4.08 36.53 -2.10
N ALA A 183 -5.27 37.06 -1.83
CA ALA A 183 -6.30 36.36 -1.08
C ALA A 183 -6.73 35.05 -1.75
N GLN A 184 -6.80 35.01 -3.08
CA GLN A 184 -7.10 33.77 -3.82
C GLN A 184 -5.98 32.73 -3.71
N ARG A 185 -4.71 33.17 -3.73
CA ARG A 185 -3.56 32.28 -3.53
C ARG A 185 -3.53 31.71 -2.11
N GLU A 186 -3.74 32.55 -1.10
CA GLU A 186 -3.83 32.12 0.31
C GLU A 186 -4.97 31.11 0.49
N LEU A 187 -6.15 31.37 -0.07
CA LEU A 187 -7.27 30.43 -0.01
C LEU A 187 -6.93 29.09 -0.68
N ASN A 188 -6.29 29.11 -1.85
CA ASN A 188 -5.88 27.89 -2.54
C ASN A 188 -4.87 27.07 -1.74
N GLU A 189 -3.89 27.73 -1.10
CA GLU A 189 -2.90 27.08 -0.25
C GLU A 189 -3.54 26.45 1.00
N VAL A 190 -4.48 27.16 1.62
CA VAL A 190 -5.24 26.64 2.76
C VAL A 190 -6.08 25.42 2.36
N ILE A 191 -6.71 25.45 1.18
CA ILE A 191 -7.43 24.29 0.63
C ILE A 191 -6.47 23.12 0.38
N ASP A 192 -5.26 23.38 -0.14
CA ASP A 192 -4.25 22.33 -0.36
C ASP A 192 -3.81 21.68 0.96
N ASN A 193 -3.53 22.50 1.98
CA ASN A 193 -3.19 22.02 3.32
C ASN A 193 -4.34 21.26 3.99
N PHE A 194 -5.57 21.70 3.77
CA PHE A 194 -6.77 21.01 4.23
C PHE A 194 -6.91 19.63 3.57
N LEU A 195 -6.80 19.58 2.24
CA LEU A 195 -6.88 18.32 1.47
C LEU A 195 -5.75 17.36 1.82
N ALA A 196 -4.54 17.85 2.11
CA ALA A 196 -3.41 17.02 2.54
C ALA A 196 -3.66 16.32 3.89
N ARG A 197 -4.51 16.90 4.74
CA ARG A 197 -4.90 16.36 6.05
C ARG A 197 -6.22 15.59 6.02
N LEU A 198 -6.92 15.61 4.87
CA LEU A 198 -8.16 14.89 4.64
C LEU A 198 -7.88 13.51 4.03
N SER A 199 -8.35 12.47 4.71
CA SER A 199 -8.31 11.09 4.25
C SER A 199 -9.73 10.61 4.01
N ILE A 200 -10.02 10.14 2.80
CA ILE A 200 -11.33 9.59 2.44
C ILE A 200 -11.07 8.22 1.84
N THR A 201 -11.66 7.20 2.45
CA THR A 201 -11.46 5.81 2.04
C THR A 201 -12.76 5.04 2.12
N ARG A 202 -13.01 4.19 1.13
CA ARG A 202 -14.12 3.23 1.15
C ARG A 202 -13.77 2.05 2.07
N GLN A 203 -14.71 1.63 2.90
CA GLN A 203 -14.52 0.49 3.79
C GLN A 203 -14.75 -0.84 3.06
N GLY A 204 -13.69 -1.40 2.45
CA GLY A 204 -13.75 -2.66 1.69
C GLY A 204 -14.64 -2.56 0.44
N MET A 205 -15.53 -3.53 0.23
CA MET A 205 -16.52 -3.51 -0.86
C MET A 205 -17.89 -2.95 -0.42
N THR A 206 -17.97 -2.28 0.73
CA THR A 206 -19.23 -1.74 1.27
C THR A 206 -19.56 -0.37 0.69
N TYR A 207 -20.77 0.14 0.94
CA TYR A 207 -21.19 1.51 0.60
C TYR A 207 -20.88 2.51 1.73
N VAL A 208 -19.99 2.14 2.65
CA VAL A 208 -19.55 3.00 3.75
C VAL A 208 -18.27 3.71 3.34
N ILE A 209 -18.31 5.04 3.40
CA ILE A 209 -17.17 5.91 3.17
C ILE A 209 -16.72 6.45 4.53
N GLU A 210 -15.45 6.22 4.84
CA GLU A 210 -14.79 6.74 6.02
C GLU A 210 -14.10 8.07 5.67
N ILE A 211 -14.45 9.12 6.41
CA ILE A 211 -13.92 10.48 6.26
C ILE A 211 -13.10 10.77 7.51
N GLY A 212 -11.79 10.66 7.39
CA GLY A 212 -10.82 10.95 8.44
C GLY A 212 -10.16 12.32 8.24
N PHE A 213 -10.07 13.12 9.29
CA PHE A 213 -9.39 14.41 9.26
C PHE A 213 -8.29 14.50 10.32
N GLN A 214 -7.11 14.99 9.94
CA GLN A 214 -5.95 15.16 10.82
C GLN A 214 -5.80 16.60 11.30
N SER A 215 -5.72 16.81 12.61
CA SER A 215 -5.45 18.14 13.18
C SER A 215 -4.64 18.09 14.48
N GLU A 216 -4.00 19.20 14.85
CA GLU A 216 -3.27 19.37 16.12
C GLU A 216 -4.19 19.36 17.35
N SER A 217 -5.47 19.71 17.15
CA SER A 217 -6.51 19.65 18.18
C SER A 217 -7.41 18.42 17.99
N GLN A 218 -7.68 17.72 19.09
CA GLN A 218 -8.62 16.59 19.14
C GLN A 218 -10.04 17.00 18.73
N GLN A 219 -10.49 18.16 19.19
CA GLN A 219 -11.83 18.69 18.93
C GLN A 219 -11.94 19.13 17.47
N LYS A 220 -10.95 19.86 16.97
CA LYS A 220 -10.95 20.37 15.58
C LYS A 220 -10.91 19.24 14.57
N ALA A 221 -10.15 18.17 14.83
CA ALA A 221 -10.14 16.97 13.98
C ALA A 221 -11.54 16.36 13.83
N ALA A 222 -12.26 16.20 14.95
CA ALA A 222 -13.63 15.67 14.92
C ALA A 222 -14.63 16.63 14.26
N GLN A 223 -14.50 17.93 14.52
CA GLN A 223 -15.38 18.95 13.93
C GLN A 223 -15.22 19.00 12.42
N LEU A 224 -13.99 19.05 11.90
CA LEU A 224 -13.73 19.14 10.46
C LEU A 224 -14.11 17.85 9.72
N ALA A 225 -13.88 16.66 10.30
CA ALA A 225 -14.36 15.41 9.72
C ALA A 225 -15.90 15.36 9.62
N ASN A 226 -16.60 15.80 10.68
CA ASN A 226 -18.06 15.90 10.67
C ASN A 226 -18.55 16.97 9.68
N ALA A 227 -17.88 18.11 9.61
CA ALA A 227 -18.22 19.19 8.68
C ALA A 227 -18.14 18.73 7.23
N VAL A 228 -17.08 18.01 6.84
CA VAL A 228 -16.97 17.44 5.48
C VAL A 228 -18.14 16.50 5.17
N ALA A 229 -18.53 15.65 6.12
CA ALA A 229 -19.67 14.76 5.96
C ALA A 229 -21.00 15.52 5.84
N ASP A 230 -21.23 16.52 6.69
CA ASP A 230 -22.45 17.32 6.70
C ASP A 230 -22.55 18.20 5.44
N THR A 231 -21.44 18.85 5.01
CA THR A 231 -21.37 19.62 3.76
C THR A 231 -21.59 18.76 2.53
N TYR A 232 -21.11 17.52 2.50
CA TYR A 232 -21.37 16.58 1.40
C TYR A 232 -22.86 16.24 1.26
N ILE A 233 -23.51 15.93 2.39
CA ILE A 233 -24.95 15.64 2.41
C ILE A 233 -25.75 16.87 1.94
N LEU A 234 -25.35 18.07 2.36
CA LEU A 234 -25.96 19.33 1.94
C LEU A 234 -25.75 19.59 0.44
N ASP A 235 -24.54 19.39 -0.07
CA ASP A 235 -24.23 19.57 -1.50
C ASP A 235 -25.04 18.62 -2.39
N GLN A 236 -25.16 17.36 -1.97
CA GLN A 236 -25.99 16.37 -2.67
C GLN A 236 -27.47 16.78 -2.70
N LEU A 237 -27.96 17.33 -1.58
CA LEU A 237 -29.33 17.81 -1.48
C LEU A 237 -29.57 19.03 -2.38
N GLU A 238 -28.66 20.00 -2.36
CA GLU A 238 -28.70 21.20 -3.20
C GLU A 238 -28.67 20.85 -4.69
N ALA A 239 -27.75 19.97 -5.10
CA ALA A 239 -27.66 19.48 -6.47
C ALA A 239 -28.96 18.81 -6.95
N LYS A 240 -29.65 18.07 -6.08
CA LYS A 240 -30.97 17.47 -6.40
C LYS A 240 -32.08 18.50 -6.52
N PHE A 241 -32.12 19.49 -5.62
CA PHE A 241 -33.09 20.58 -5.73
C PHE A 241 -32.88 21.37 -7.02
N ASP A 242 -31.63 21.67 -7.38
CA ASP A 242 -31.29 22.36 -8.62
C ASP A 242 -31.67 21.54 -9.87
N ALA A 243 -31.35 20.25 -9.89
CA ALA A 243 -31.75 19.36 -10.98
C ALA A 243 -33.28 19.27 -11.13
N THR A 244 -34.01 19.16 -10.00
CA THR A 244 -35.48 19.12 -9.98
C THR A 244 -36.08 20.43 -10.45
N ARG A 245 -35.50 21.57 -10.03
CA ARG A 245 -35.92 22.91 -10.47
C ARG A 245 -35.72 23.08 -11.97
N GLN A 246 -34.56 22.71 -12.51
CA GLN A 246 -34.28 22.75 -13.95
C GLN A 246 -35.25 21.87 -14.75
N ALA A 247 -35.56 20.67 -14.24
CA ALA A 247 -36.55 19.78 -14.85
C ALA A 247 -37.97 20.40 -14.85
N ASN A 248 -38.38 21.02 -13.73
CA ASN A 248 -39.66 21.73 -13.64
C ASN A 248 -39.72 22.93 -14.59
N ASP A 249 -38.63 23.71 -14.71
CA ASP A 249 -38.54 24.84 -15.64
C ASP A 249 -38.60 24.38 -17.11
N TRP A 250 -38.02 23.22 -17.42
CA TRP A 250 -38.13 22.61 -18.74
C TRP A 250 -39.55 22.09 -19.03
N LEU A 251 -40.17 21.36 -18.08
CA LEU A 251 -41.54 20.84 -18.20
C LEU A 251 -42.55 21.98 -18.34
N SER A 252 -42.38 23.07 -17.57
CA SER A 252 -43.24 24.26 -17.62
C SER A 252 -43.22 24.91 -19.00
N ARG A 253 -42.03 25.13 -19.58
CA ARG A 253 -41.89 25.65 -20.95
C ARG A 253 -42.54 24.72 -21.97
N ARG A 254 -42.29 23.42 -21.87
CA ARG A 254 -42.87 22.43 -22.79
C ARG A 254 -44.40 22.36 -22.68
N LEU A 255 -44.96 22.52 -21.49
CA LEU A 255 -46.41 22.60 -21.27
C LEU A 255 -47.03 23.84 -21.91
N GLY A 256 -46.30 24.97 -21.93
CA GLY A 256 -46.69 26.16 -22.68
C GLY A 256 -46.84 25.87 -24.18
N ASP A 257 -45.84 25.23 -24.79
CA ASP A 257 -45.86 24.85 -26.20
C ASP A 257 -47.00 23.87 -26.51
N LEU A 258 -47.16 22.83 -25.69
CA LEU A 258 -48.20 21.81 -25.85
C LEU A 258 -49.60 22.41 -25.68
N ARG A 259 -49.78 23.34 -24.73
CA ARG A 259 -51.06 24.07 -24.57
C ARG A 259 -51.41 24.83 -25.84
N GLN A 260 -50.44 25.50 -26.45
CA GLN A 260 -50.66 26.24 -27.70
C GLN A 260 -51.04 25.29 -28.85
N GLN A 261 -50.36 24.14 -28.96
CA GLN A 261 -50.70 23.11 -29.96
C GLN A 261 -52.12 22.54 -29.77
N VAL A 262 -52.55 22.30 -28.53
CA VAL A 262 -53.93 21.87 -28.24
C VAL A 262 -54.92 22.95 -28.67
N VAL A 263 -54.69 24.21 -28.29
CA VAL A 263 -55.56 25.34 -28.70
C VAL A 263 -55.64 25.48 -30.22
N ASP A 264 -54.52 25.35 -30.93
CA ASP A 264 -54.49 25.50 -32.39
C ASP A 264 -55.16 24.32 -33.10
N SER A 265 -54.97 23.09 -32.61
CA SER A 265 -55.64 21.90 -33.16
C SER A 265 -57.15 21.88 -32.86
N GLU A 266 -57.58 22.22 -31.65
CA GLU A 266 -59.00 22.39 -31.30
C GLU A 266 -59.64 23.53 -32.12
N ARG A 267 -58.93 24.65 -32.32
CA ARG A 267 -59.38 25.75 -33.19
C ARG A 267 -59.51 25.29 -34.64
N ALA A 268 -58.57 24.49 -35.15
CA ALA A 268 -58.65 23.94 -36.50
C ALA A 268 -59.89 23.06 -36.68
N VAL A 269 -60.20 22.20 -35.70
CA VAL A 269 -61.45 21.40 -35.68
C VAL A 269 -62.68 22.31 -35.69
N ALA A 270 -62.72 23.33 -34.82
CA ALA A 270 -63.86 24.25 -34.74
C ALA A 270 -64.08 25.02 -36.05
N ILE A 271 -63.02 25.61 -36.62
CA ILE A 271 -63.08 26.31 -37.91
C ILE A 271 -63.55 25.36 -39.02
N TYR A 272 -63.01 24.14 -39.07
CA TYR A 272 -63.36 23.16 -40.10
C TYR A 272 -64.83 22.75 -40.01
N ARG A 273 -65.36 22.55 -38.79
CA ARG A 273 -66.78 22.26 -38.53
C ARG A 273 -67.68 23.39 -39.04
N THR A 274 -67.38 24.63 -38.69
CA THR A 274 -68.18 25.79 -39.11
C THR A 274 -68.12 26.02 -40.63
N GLN A 275 -66.94 25.88 -41.25
CA GLN A 275 -66.78 26.10 -42.69
C GLN A 275 -67.52 25.07 -43.56
N HIS A 276 -67.64 23.83 -43.09
CA HIS A 276 -68.29 22.75 -43.84
C HIS A 276 -69.70 22.41 -43.34
N GLY A 277 -70.26 23.23 -42.42
CA GLY A 277 -71.61 23.03 -41.87
C GLY A 277 -71.78 21.72 -41.11
N LEU A 278 -70.71 21.18 -40.53
CA LEU A 278 -70.68 19.92 -39.79
C LEU A 278 -71.02 20.14 -38.30
N GLU A 279 -72.03 20.96 -38.04
CA GLU A 279 -72.52 21.21 -36.69
C GLU A 279 -73.38 20.02 -36.26
N GLU A 280 -72.90 19.28 -35.26
CA GLU A 280 -73.62 18.16 -34.68
C GLU A 280 -74.73 18.64 -33.75
N THR A 281 -75.94 18.10 -33.92
CA THR A 281 -76.99 18.16 -32.91
C THR A 281 -77.26 16.73 -32.44
N ASN A 282 -77.01 16.41 -31.18
CA ASN A 282 -77.11 15.06 -30.62
C ASN A 282 -76.21 13.99 -31.30
N GLY A 283 -75.02 14.36 -31.79
CA GLY A 283 -74.02 13.41 -32.29
C GLY A 283 -74.29 12.82 -33.68
N LEU A 284 -75.26 13.38 -34.42
CA LEU A 284 -75.52 13.07 -35.83
C LEU A 284 -75.58 14.36 -36.63
N THR A 285 -75.16 14.30 -37.89
CA THR A 285 -75.36 15.43 -38.82
C THR A 285 -76.83 15.53 -39.23
N ILE A 286 -77.30 16.74 -39.57
CA ILE A 286 -78.68 16.99 -40.04
C ILE A 286 -79.02 16.08 -41.24
N SER A 287 -78.05 15.84 -42.12
CA SER A 287 -78.18 14.96 -43.29
C SER A 287 -78.32 13.47 -42.92
N GLU A 288 -77.60 12.97 -41.91
CA GLU A 288 -77.74 11.60 -41.42
C GLU A 288 -79.10 11.36 -40.76
N GLN A 289 -79.60 12.33 -40.00
CA GLN A 289 -80.93 12.25 -39.38
C GLN A 289 -82.03 12.23 -40.45
N GLN A 290 -81.94 13.10 -41.47
CA GLN A 290 -82.88 13.12 -42.59
C GLN A 290 -82.86 11.82 -43.41
N LEU A 291 -81.68 11.24 -43.64
CA LEU A 291 -81.53 9.96 -44.32
C LEU A 291 -82.19 8.81 -43.56
N SER A 292 -82.03 8.76 -42.23
CA SER A 292 -82.64 7.74 -41.38
C SER A 292 -84.18 7.83 -41.42
N GLU A 293 -84.72 9.04 -41.26
CA GLU A 293 -86.16 9.33 -41.32
C GLU A 293 -86.75 8.94 -42.69
N LEU A 294 -86.12 9.35 -43.79
CA LEU A 294 -86.56 9.00 -45.15
C LEU A 294 -86.51 7.50 -45.42
N ASN A 295 -85.47 6.81 -44.93
CA ASN A 295 -85.36 5.38 -45.10
C ASN A 295 -86.46 4.64 -44.32
N ALA A 296 -86.80 5.10 -43.11
CA ALA A 296 -87.94 4.57 -42.35
C ALA A 296 -89.27 4.81 -43.08
N GLN A 297 -89.49 6.02 -43.61
CA GLN A 297 -90.68 6.34 -44.40
C GLN A 297 -90.76 5.52 -45.70
N LEU A 298 -89.64 5.25 -46.36
CA LEU A 298 -89.56 4.41 -47.56
C LEU A 298 -89.90 2.95 -47.25
N ILE A 299 -89.43 2.40 -46.13
CA ILE A 299 -89.78 1.05 -45.67
C ILE A 299 -91.29 0.94 -45.45
N LEU A 300 -91.89 1.92 -44.77
CA LEU A 300 -93.34 1.98 -44.56
C LEU A 300 -94.09 2.09 -45.89
N ALA A 301 -93.70 2.99 -46.79
CA ALA A 301 -94.35 3.15 -48.09
C ALA A 301 -94.23 1.91 -48.99
N ARG A 302 -93.11 1.18 -48.93
CA ARG A 302 -92.96 -0.10 -49.63
C ARG A 302 -93.88 -1.18 -49.06
N THR A 303 -94.07 -1.17 -47.74
CA THR A 303 -95.01 -2.07 -47.06
C THR A 303 -96.45 -1.77 -47.51
N ASP A 304 -96.84 -0.50 -47.53
CA ASP A 304 -98.16 -0.05 -48.02
C ASP A 304 -98.40 -0.47 -49.49
N LEU A 305 -97.39 -0.30 -50.35
CA LEU A 305 -97.46 -0.72 -51.76
C LEU A 305 -97.63 -2.23 -51.88
N ALA A 306 -96.85 -3.02 -51.15
CA ALA A 306 -96.95 -4.47 -51.16
C ALA A 306 -98.34 -4.94 -50.72
N GLU A 307 -98.91 -4.32 -49.68
CA GLU A 307 -100.26 -4.63 -49.21
C GLU A 307 -101.33 -4.27 -50.25
N ALA A 308 -101.28 -3.06 -50.82
CA ALA A 308 -102.22 -2.61 -51.85
C ALA A 308 -102.15 -3.48 -53.11
N GLN A 309 -100.93 -3.87 -53.52
CA GLN A 309 -100.69 -4.72 -54.68
C GLN A 309 -101.23 -6.14 -54.43
N ALA A 310 -100.98 -6.72 -53.26
CA ALA A 310 -101.50 -8.03 -52.89
C ALA A 310 -103.04 -8.07 -52.90
N LYS A 311 -103.70 -7.02 -52.38
CA LYS A 311 -105.17 -6.88 -52.43
C LYS A 311 -105.69 -6.81 -53.87
N TYR A 312 -105.06 -6.00 -54.72
CA TYR A 312 -105.43 -5.88 -56.13
C TYR A 312 -105.21 -7.18 -56.92
N ASP A 313 -104.05 -7.83 -56.75
CA ASP A 313 -103.72 -9.06 -57.47
C ASP A 313 -104.63 -10.21 -57.07
N ARG A 314 -104.95 -10.35 -55.78
CA ARG A 314 -105.91 -11.33 -55.30
C ARG A 314 -107.30 -11.09 -55.89
N ALA A 315 -107.76 -9.84 -55.92
CA ALA A 315 -109.04 -9.49 -56.53
C ALA A 315 -109.06 -9.71 -58.06
N LYS A 316 -107.93 -9.45 -58.75
CA LYS A 316 -107.75 -9.67 -60.18
C LYS A 316 -107.75 -11.17 -60.53
N GLU A 317 -107.01 -11.98 -59.78
CA GLU A 317 -106.89 -13.42 -59.98
C GLU A 317 -108.25 -14.09 -59.89
N ILE A 318 -109.01 -13.81 -58.83
CA ILE A 318 -110.33 -14.41 -58.58
C ILE A 318 -111.33 -14.02 -59.67
N ARG A 319 -111.22 -12.82 -60.25
CA ARG A 319 -112.01 -12.41 -61.42
C ARG A 319 -111.67 -13.22 -62.68
N THR A 320 -110.38 -13.50 -62.91
CA THR A 320 -109.92 -14.21 -64.12
C THR A 320 -110.13 -15.72 -64.06
N SER A 321 -110.05 -16.34 -62.89
CA SER A 321 -110.19 -17.80 -62.73
C SER A 321 -111.64 -18.28 -62.61
N GLY A 322 -112.63 -17.37 -62.69
CA GLY A 322 -114.06 -17.71 -62.58
C GLY A 322 -114.44 -18.28 -61.20
N GLY A 323 -113.56 -18.17 -60.20
CA GLY A 323 -113.79 -18.62 -58.84
C GLY A 323 -114.84 -17.78 -58.13
N SER A 324 -115.43 -18.33 -57.07
CA SER A 324 -116.34 -17.57 -56.20
C SER A 324 -115.61 -16.35 -55.62
N ILE A 325 -115.98 -15.16 -56.13
CA ILE A 325 -115.56 -13.82 -55.66
C ILE A 325 -115.91 -13.58 -54.17
N GLU A 326 -116.63 -14.52 -53.56
CA GLU A 326 -117.05 -14.61 -52.16
C GLU A 326 -115.90 -14.61 -51.13
N SER A 327 -114.64 -14.80 -51.56
CA SER A 327 -113.47 -14.87 -50.66
C SER A 327 -112.64 -13.58 -50.56
N VAL A 328 -113.00 -12.51 -51.29
CA VAL A 328 -112.28 -11.23 -51.20
C VAL A 328 -112.90 -10.37 -50.10
N ALA A 329 -112.17 -10.18 -49.00
CA ALA A 329 -112.61 -9.41 -47.84
C ALA A 329 -113.09 -7.99 -48.21
N ASP A 330 -112.40 -7.29 -49.11
CA ASP A 330 -112.78 -5.93 -49.54
C ASP A 330 -114.08 -5.90 -50.36
N VAL A 331 -114.40 -6.99 -51.06
CA VAL A 331 -115.68 -7.13 -51.78
C VAL A 331 -116.82 -7.48 -50.82
N LEU A 332 -116.54 -8.25 -49.77
CA LEU A 332 -117.47 -8.53 -48.68
C LEU A 332 -117.77 -7.28 -47.83
N GLN A 333 -116.81 -6.37 -47.69
CA GLN A 333 -116.99 -5.10 -46.99
C GLN A 333 -117.81 -4.07 -47.79
N SER A 334 -118.04 -4.29 -49.09
CA SER A 334 -118.95 -3.44 -49.87
C SER A 334 -120.40 -3.72 -49.50
N GLY A 335 -121.01 -2.80 -48.75
CA GLY A 335 -122.44 -2.87 -48.40
C GLY A 335 -123.36 -2.99 -49.63
N THR A 336 -122.97 -2.41 -50.76
CA THR A 336 -123.71 -2.51 -52.04
C THR A 336 -123.71 -3.92 -52.60
N ILE A 337 -122.55 -4.61 -52.59
CA ILE A 337 -122.46 -6.00 -53.06
C ILE A 337 -123.29 -6.93 -52.17
N SER A 338 -123.22 -6.74 -50.85
CA SER A 338 -124.01 -7.51 -49.89
C SER A 338 -125.52 -7.36 -50.13
N GLN A 339 -126.01 -6.13 -50.32
CA GLN A 339 -127.41 -5.85 -50.66
C GLN A 339 -127.84 -6.46 -52.00
N LEU A 340 -127.01 -6.33 -53.04
CA LEU A 340 -127.31 -6.90 -54.36
C LEU A 340 -127.35 -8.43 -54.32
N ARG A 341 -126.49 -9.07 -53.52
CA ARG A 341 -126.48 -10.52 -53.32
C ARG A 341 -127.69 -11.02 -52.53
N GLN A 342 -128.11 -10.30 -51.49
CA GLN A 342 -129.33 -10.62 -50.77
C GLN A 342 -130.53 -10.62 -51.72
N LYS A 343 -130.66 -9.57 -52.54
CA LYS A 343 -131.69 -9.50 -53.58
C LYS A 343 -131.57 -10.62 -54.62
N GLN A 344 -130.34 -11.00 -55.02
CA GLN A 344 -130.12 -12.11 -55.93
C GLN A 344 -130.59 -13.45 -55.35
N ALA A 345 -130.32 -13.71 -54.07
CA ALA A 345 -130.73 -14.92 -53.38
C ALA A 345 -132.25 -14.98 -53.17
N GLU A 346 -132.88 -13.84 -52.85
CA GLU A 346 -134.33 -13.69 -52.78
C GLU A 346 -134.98 -14.00 -54.15
N LEU A 347 -134.47 -13.41 -55.23
CA LEU A 347 -134.92 -13.68 -56.60
C LEU A 347 -134.67 -15.11 -57.06
N ALA A 348 -133.57 -15.73 -56.63
CA ALA A 348 -133.28 -17.13 -56.94
C ALA A 348 -134.28 -18.08 -56.27
N ARG A 349 -134.64 -17.83 -55.01
CA ARG A 349 -135.70 -18.55 -54.31
C ARG A 349 -137.06 -18.35 -54.97
N GLU A 350 -137.37 -17.11 -55.36
CA GLU A 350 -138.61 -16.79 -56.04
C GLU A 350 -138.71 -17.50 -57.39
N LEU A 351 -137.64 -17.49 -58.18
CA LEU A 351 -137.53 -18.26 -59.43
C LEU A 351 -137.71 -19.75 -59.21
N ALA A 352 -137.11 -20.33 -58.16
CA ALA A 352 -137.29 -21.75 -57.84
C ALA A 352 -138.78 -22.05 -57.53
N ASN A 353 -139.43 -21.22 -56.73
CA ASN A 353 -140.86 -21.35 -56.42
C ASN A 353 -141.77 -21.19 -57.66
N LEU A 354 -141.48 -20.21 -58.53
CA LEU A 354 -142.22 -19.98 -59.78
C LEU A 354 -142.02 -21.14 -60.76
N SER A 355 -140.80 -21.67 -60.89
CA SER A 355 -140.46 -22.78 -61.77
C SER A 355 -141.12 -24.11 -61.38
N ALA A 356 -141.44 -24.29 -60.10
CA ALA A 356 -142.17 -25.46 -59.61
C ALA A 356 -143.67 -25.42 -59.99
N LYS A 357 -144.23 -24.23 -60.23
CA LYS A 357 -145.66 -24.02 -60.52
C LYS A 357 -145.96 -23.77 -62.00
N TYR A 358 -145.05 -23.10 -62.72
CA TYR A 358 -145.28 -22.65 -64.09
C TYR A 358 -144.22 -23.20 -65.04
N GLY A 359 -144.60 -23.38 -66.31
CA GLY A 359 -143.66 -23.81 -67.35
C GLY A 359 -142.64 -22.71 -67.72
N PRO A 360 -141.47 -23.06 -68.31
CA PRO A 360 -140.34 -22.14 -68.53
C PRO A 360 -140.62 -20.89 -69.36
N ARG A 361 -141.74 -20.83 -70.07
CA ARG A 361 -142.14 -19.71 -70.94
C ARG A 361 -143.17 -18.77 -70.30
N HIS A 362 -143.52 -18.96 -69.03
CA HIS A 362 -144.49 -18.11 -68.35
C HIS A 362 -143.95 -16.67 -68.15
N PRO A 363 -144.76 -15.62 -68.38
CA PRO A 363 -144.31 -14.22 -68.29
C PRO A 363 -143.63 -13.87 -66.95
N GLU A 364 -144.10 -14.43 -65.83
CA GLU A 364 -143.52 -14.17 -64.51
C GLU A 364 -142.10 -14.76 -64.34
N ILE A 365 -141.83 -15.95 -64.93
CA ILE A 365 -140.50 -16.55 -64.91
C ILE A 365 -139.53 -15.72 -65.76
N VAL A 366 -139.97 -15.29 -66.95
CA VAL A 366 -139.14 -14.46 -67.84
C VAL A 366 -138.78 -13.13 -67.18
N ASN A 367 -139.74 -12.48 -66.50
CA ASN A 367 -139.50 -11.23 -65.76
C ASN A 367 -138.53 -11.43 -64.59
N ALA A 368 -138.72 -12.47 -63.78
CA ALA A 368 -137.82 -12.77 -62.67
C ALA A 368 -136.40 -13.17 -63.16
N GLU A 369 -136.29 -13.87 -64.29
CA GLU A 369 -135.01 -14.15 -64.95
C GLU A 369 -134.33 -12.89 -65.49
N ALA A 370 -135.11 -11.94 -66.03
CA ALA A 370 -134.60 -10.66 -66.48
C ALA A 370 -134.09 -9.82 -65.30
N GLN A 371 -134.82 -9.78 -64.18
CA GLN A 371 -134.37 -9.12 -62.94
C GLN A 371 -133.12 -9.77 -62.35
N ARG A 372 -133.04 -11.11 -62.34
CA ARG A 372 -131.82 -11.83 -61.93
C ARG A 372 -130.62 -11.47 -62.81
N ARG A 373 -130.81 -11.40 -64.13
CA ARG A 373 -129.77 -10.96 -65.07
C ARG A 373 -129.36 -9.50 -64.85
N ASP A 374 -130.31 -8.63 -64.52
CA ASP A 374 -130.01 -7.23 -64.20
C ASP A 374 -129.16 -7.08 -62.94
N ILE A 375 -129.53 -7.78 -61.86
CA ILE A 375 -128.74 -7.81 -60.62
C ILE A 375 -127.35 -8.41 -60.88
N GLN A 376 -127.23 -9.45 -61.71
CA GLN A 376 -125.92 -9.97 -62.12
C GLN A 376 -125.06 -8.92 -62.83
N ARG A 377 -125.65 -8.10 -63.71
CA ARG A 377 -124.93 -6.98 -64.36
C ARG A 377 -124.52 -5.91 -63.34
N GLN A 378 -125.40 -5.55 -62.41
CA GLN A 378 -125.10 -4.56 -61.37
C GLN A 378 -123.98 -5.02 -60.44
N ILE A 379 -123.98 -6.31 -60.05
CA ILE A 379 -122.90 -6.94 -59.28
C ILE A 379 -121.58 -6.86 -60.08
N GLY A 380 -121.58 -7.22 -61.37
CA GLY A 380 -120.40 -7.13 -62.22
C GLY A 380 -119.85 -5.70 -62.37
N ALA A 381 -120.74 -4.70 -62.49
CA ALA A 381 -120.35 -3.30 -62.56
C ALA A 381 -119.74 -2.79 -61.24
N GLU A 382 -120.31 -3.17 -60.10
CA GLU A 382 -119.80 -2.77 -58.78
C GLU A 382 -118.45 -3.43 -58.46
N ILE A 383 -118.27 -4.69 -58.86
CA ILE A 383 -116.94 -5.36 -58.82
C ILE A 383 -115.92 -4.59 -59.68
N GLY A 384 -116.33 -4.13 -60.87
CA GLY A 384 -115.49 -3.29 -61.73
C GLY A 384 -115.06 -1.98 -61.06
N ARG A 385 -115.98 -1.32 -60.34
CA ARG A 385 -115.68 -0.10 -59.56
C ARG A 385 -114.69 -0.38 -58.42
N ILE A 386 -114.88 -1.46 -57.66
CA ILE A 386 -113.96 -1.87 -56.58
C ILE A 386 -112.56 -2.16 -57.13
N MET A 387 -112.47 -2.89 -58.24
CA MET A 387 -111.20 -3.16 -58.92
C MET A 387 -110.49 -1.88 -59.38
N GLY A 388 -111.24 -0.90 -59.90
CA GLY A 388 -110.71 0.42 -60.27
C GLY A 388 -110.16 1.19 -59.07
N SER A 389 -110.86 1.11 -57.92
CA SER A 389 -110.40 1.70 -56.65
C SER A 389 -109.10 1.05 -56.15
N LEU A 390 -109.03 -0.29 -56.13
CA LEU A 390 -107.82 -1.03 -55.72
C LEU A 390 -106.62 -0.73 -56.64
N GLN A 391 -106.85 -0.64 -57.95
CA GLN A 391 -105.81 -0.24 -58.90
C GLN A 391 -105.29 1.18 -58.65
N ASN A 392 -106.19 2.10 -58.31
CA ASN A 392 -105.80 3.46 -57.96
C ASN A 392 -104.94 3.50 -56.69
N ASN A 393 -105.29 2.71 -55.67
CA ASN A 393 -104.52 2.62 -54.42
C ASN A 393 -103.09 2.11 -54.67
N VAL A 394 -102.92 1.10 -55.54
CA VAL A 394 -101.60 0.62 -55.98
C VAL A 394 -100.81 1.75 -56.66
N SER A 395 -101.44 2.51 -57.57
CA SER A 395 -100.79 3.61 -58.27
C SER A 395 -100.32 4.72 -57.32
N VAL A 396 -101.16 5.07 -56.33
CA VAL A 396 -100.83 6.08 -55.30
C VAL A 396 -99.66 5.60 -54.45
N ALA A 397 -99.72 4.37 -53.93
CA ALA A 397 -98.64 3.79 -53.12
C ALA A 397 -97.32 3.69 -53.90
N LYS A 398 -97.38 3.31 -55.19
CA LYS A 398 -96.22 3.23 -56.08
C LYS A 398 -95.58 4.59 -56.31
N THR A 399 -96.39 5.63 -56.54
CA THR A 399 -95.92 7.01 -56.71
C THR A 399 -95.22 7.50 -55.44
N ARG A 400 -95.78 7.18 -54.27
CA ARG A 400 -95.18 7.52 -52.97
C ARG A 400 -93.81 6.86 -52.80
N VAL A 401 -93.68 5.57 -53.10
CA VAL A 401 -92.37 4.87 -53.08
C VAL A 401 -91.38 5.53 -54.03
N SER A 402 -91.76 5.82 -55.28
CA SER A 402 -90.86 6.48 -56.24
C SER A 402 -90.38 7.83 -55.75
N SER A 403 -91.29 8.68 -55.22
CA SER A 403 -90.92 10.00 -54.70
C SER A 403 -89.95 9.92 -53.52
N LEU A 404 -90.12 8.94 -52.63
CA LEU A 404 -89.23 8.72 -51.50
C LEU A 404 -87.87 8.16 -51.94
N GLU A 405 -87.84 7.27 -52.95
CA GLU A 405 -86.60 6.79 -53.55
C GLU A 405 -85.81 7.91 -54.24
N ASP A 406 -86.49 8.82 -54.93
CA ASP A 406 -85.85 9.96 -55.59
C ASP A 406 -85.31 10.98 -54.59
N SER A 407 -86.10 11.33 -53.56
CA SER A 407 -85.62 12.17 -52.43
C SER A 407 -84.40 11.56 -51.74
N LEU A 408 -84.40 10.24 -51.54
CA LEU A 408 -83.29 9.51 -50.93
C LEU A 408 -82.04 9.45 -51.83
N LYS A 409 -82.20 9.37 -53.16
CA LYS A 409 -81.09 9.49 -54.12
C LYS A 409 -80.50 10.90 -54.13
N GLN A 410 -81.33 11.93 -54.10
CA GLN A 410 -80.87 13.32 -54.07
C GLN A 410 -80.02 13.61 -52.83
N ILE A 411 -80.52 13.23 -51.64
CA ILE A 411 -79.78 13.44 -50.38
C ILE A 411 -78.51 12.58 -50.33
N ARG A 412 -78.51 11.36 -50.87
CA ARG A 412 -77.27 10.55 -51.00
C ARG A 412 -76.24 11.18 -51.93
N GLY A 413 -76.65 11.83 -53.02
CA GLY A 413 -75.76 12.55 -53.93
C GLY A 413 -75.10 13.76 -53.27
N GLU A 414 -75.86 14.51 -52.47
CA GLU A 414 -75.36 15.63 -51.66
C GLU A 414 -74.46 15.16 -50.50
N SER A 415 -74.74 13.99 -49.92
CA SER A 415 -73.95 13.39 -48.81
C SER A 415 -72.57 12.88 -49.24
N GLY A 416 -72.32 12.63 -50.54
CA GLY A 416 -71.03 12.16 -51.04
C GLY A 416 -69.88 13.18 -50.86
N VAL A 417 -70.20 14.48 -50.87
CA VAL A 417 -69.26 15.57 -50.59
C VAL A 417 -69.04 15.72 -49.07
N GLY A 418 -70.08 15.53 -48.27
CA GLY A 418 -70.01 15.53 -46.81
C GLY A 418 -69.14 14.40 -46.24
N GLY A 419 -69.10 13.22 -46.89
CA GLY A 419 -68.30 12.09 -46.44
C GLY A 419 -66.78 12.35 -46.42
N GLN A 420 -66.23 13.06 -47.41
CA GLN A 420 -64.81 13.43 -47.42
C GLN A 420 -64.50 14.48 -46.34
N ALA A 421 -65.38 15.45 -46.16
CA ALA A 421 -65.23 16.45 -45.10
C ALA A 421 -65.27 15.79 -43.70
N LEU A 422 -66.13 14.79 -43.51
CA LEU A 422 -66.22 14.05 -42.25
C LEU A 422 -64.97 13.22 -41.94
N VAL A 423 -64.32 12.65 -42.97
CA VAL A 423 -63.04 11.92 -42.80
C VAL A 423 -61.92 12.88 -42.39
N GLN A 424 -61.82 14.03 -43.03
CA GLN A 424 -60.83 15.06 -42.69
C GLN A 424 -61.09 15.63 -41.29
N LEU A 425 -62.35 15.87 -40.93
CA LEU A 425 -62.75 16.28 -39.58
C LEU A 425 -62.30 15.25 -38.54
N ARG A 426 -62.59 13.95 -38.74
CA ARG A 426 -62.12 12.88 -37.84
C ARG A 426 -60.61 12.78 -37.75
N GLN A 427 -59.87 13.17 -38.79
CA GLN A 427 -58.41 13.26 -38.73
C GLN A 427 -57.97 14.42 -37.82
N LEU A 428 -58.53 15.61 -38.01
CA LEU A 428 -58.25 16.78 -37.16
C LEU A 428 -58.64 16.54 -35.70
N GLU A 429 -59.77 15.86 -35.45
CA GLU A 429 -60.21 15.49 -34.10
C GLU A 429 -59.25 14.50 -33.44
N ARG A 430 -58.74 13.50 -34.18
CA ARG A 430 -57.72 12.57 -33.66
C ARG A 430 -56.41 13.27 -33.36
N GLU A 431 -56.03 14.25 -34.18
CA GLU A 431 -54.84 15.06 -33.95
C GLU A 431 -54.99 15.94 -32.70
N ALA A 432 -56.15 16.59 -32.53
CA ALA A 432 -56.47 17.36 -31.33
C ALA A 432 -56.47 16.49 -30.07
N GLU A 433 -57.09 15.30 -30.12
CA GLU A 433 -57.14 14.36 -29.00
C GLU A 433 -55.75 13.80 -28.65
N ALA A 434 -54.91 13.51 -29.65
CA ALA A 434 -53.53 13.07 -29.44
C ALA A 434 -52.70 14.16 -28.75
N ASN A 435 -52.80 15.42 -29.23
CA ASN A 435 -52.12 16.56 -28.61
C ASN A 435 -52.61 16.78 -27.18
N ARG A 436 -53.92 16.64 -26.94
CA ARG A 436 -54.53 16.74 -25.62
C ARG A 436 -53.98 15.67 -24.66
N THR A 437 -53.93 14.42 -25.10
CA THR A 437 -53.41 13.31 -24.30
C THR A 437 -51.95 13.55 -23.88
N VAL A 438 -51.11 14.03 -24.81
CA VAL A 438 -49.71 14.38 -24.50
C VAL A 438 -49.63 15.56 -23.54
N TYR A 439 -50.45 16.61 -23.72
CA TYR A 439 -50.51 17.72 -22.78
C TYR A 439 -50.90 17.26 -21.36
N GLU A 440 -51.94 16.42 -21.25
CA GLU A 440 -52.41 15.89 -19.97
C GLU A 440 -51.35 14.99 -19.29
N SER A 441 -50.63 14.16 -20.04
CA SER A 441 -49.55 13.32 -19.49
C SER A 441 -48.40 14.18 -18.94
N PHE A 442 -47.99 15.21 -19.68
CA PHE A 442 -46.97 16.16 -19.22
C PHE A 442 -47.45 16.98 -18.03
N LEU A 443 -48.74 17.37 -17.99
CA LEU A 443 -49.32 18.13 -16.90
C LEU A 443 -49.34 17.31 -15.61
N ASN A 444 -49.70 16.03 -15.70
CA ASN A 444 -49.65 15.11 -14.57
C ASN A 444 -48.21 14.90 -14.09
N ARG A 445 -47.25 14.75 -15.03
CA ARG A 445 -45.84 14.62 -14.67
C ARG A 445 -45.27 15.88 -14.00
N PHE A 446 -45.67 17.06 -14.48
CA PHE A 446 -45.30 18.34 -13.86
C PHE A 446 -45.90 18.47 -12.45
N LYS A 447 -47.18 18.11 -12.25
CA LYS A 447 -47.79 18.11 -10.91
C LYS A 447 -47.09 17.17 -9.94
N GLU A 448 -46.76 15.95 -10.39
CA GLU A 448 -46.03 14.97 -9.57
C GLU A 448 -44.63 15.48 -9.20
N THR A 449 -43.87 15.97 -10.18
CA THR A 449 -42.49 16.48 -9.97
C THR A 449 -42.50 17.75 -9.11
N SER A 450 -43.49 18.63 -9.28
CA SER A 450 -43.66 19.82 -8.46
C SER A 450 -44.01 19.49 -7.02
N GLN A 451 -44.84 18.46 -6.76
CA GLN A 451 -45.15 18.01 -5.39
C GLN A 451 -43.97 17.30 -4.73
N GLN A 452 -43.16 16.57 -5.50
CA GLN A 452 -41.93 15.93 -5.01
C GLN A 452 -40.78 16.91 -4.82
N SER A 453 -40.84 18.10 -5.45
CA SER A 453 -39.84 19.15 -5.30
C SER A 453 -39.69 19.62 -3.86
N ASP A 454 -40.70 19.44 -3.00
CA ASP A 454 -40.63 19.83 -1.59
C ASP A 454 -39.98 18.77 -0.68
N PHE A 455 -39.84 17.52 -1.17
CA PHE A 455 -39.42 16.37 -0.37
C PHE A 455 -38.23 15.63 -1.02
N GLN A 456 -37.10 16.32 -1.14
CA GLN A 456 -35.84 15.67 -1.51
C GLN A 456 -35.14 15.13 -0.27
N THR A 457 -34.78 13.84 -0.30
CA THR A 457 -33.91 13.22 0.72
C THR A 457 -32.52 13.01 0.11
N PRO A 458 -31.44 13.30 0.85
CA PRO A 458 -30.09 12.94 0.42
C PRO A 458 -29.98 11.42 0.20
N ASP A 459 -29.16 10.99 -0.76
CA ASP A 459 -28.84 9.56 -0.95
C ASP A 459 -27.74 9.09 0.00
N SER A 460 -27.26 9.98 0.87
CA SER A 460 -26.24 9.67 1.86
C SER A 460 -26.71 10.05 3.26
N ARG A 461 -26.29 9.27 4.25
CA ARG A 461 -26.54 9.59 5.66
C ARG A 461 -25.32 9.29 6.51
N VAL A 462 -25.09 10.12 7.52
CA VAL A 462 -24.05 9.86 8.52
C VAL A 462 -24.50 8.69 9.39
N ILE A 463 -23.72 7.61 9.41
CA ILE A 463 -23.96 6.45 10.29
C ILE A 463 -23.20 6.57 11.60
N SER A 464 -22.04 7.25 11.58
CA SER A 464 -21.25 7.53 12.78
C SER A 464 -20.59 8.90 12.64
N LYS A 465 -20.79 9.77 13.64
CA LYS A 465 -20.09 11.06 13.71
C LYS A 465 -18.69 10.85 14.27
N ALA A 466 -17.74 11.63 13.77
CA ALA A 466 -16.38 11.68 14.30
C ALA A 466 -16.40 12.15 15.76
N THR A 467 -15.71 11.41 16.63
CA THR A 467 -15.51 11.78 18.04
C THR A 467 -14.05 12.21 18.26
N PRO A 468 -13.78 13.11 19.23
CA PRO A 468 -12.41 13.52 19.53
C PRO A 468 -11.56 12.31 19.98
N PRO A 469 -10.43 12.03 19.32
CA PRO A 469 -9.60 10.87 19.62
C PRO A 469 -8.85 11.06 20.95
N VAL A 470 -8.75 9.99 21.73
CA VAL A 470 -8.13 10.00 23.08
C VAL A 470 -6.59 10.09 23.03
N SER A 471 -5.99 9.65 21.92
CA SER A 471 -4.53 9.57 21.74
C SER A 471 -4.10 10.11 20.38
N PRO A 472 -2.91 10.73 20.28
CA PRO A 472 -2.41 11.22 19.01
C PRO A 472 -2.10 10.08 18.05
N SER A 473 -2.49 10.25 16.80
CA SER A 473 -2.19 9.34 15.69
C SER A 473 -0.74 9.42 15.23
N TYR A 474 -0.10 10.58 15.40
CA TYR A 474 1.31 10.81 15.08
C TYR A 474 1.95 11.79 16.10
N PRO A 475 3.23 11.60 16.48
CA PRO A 475 4.08 10.44 16.22
C PRO A 475 3.74 9.25 17.12
N ARG A 476 3.87 8.02 16.62
CA ARG A 476 3.62 6.79 17.38
C ARG A 476 4.78 6.49 18.34
N LYS A 477 4.82 7.22 19.47
CA LYS A 477 5.94 7.24 20.44
C LYS A 477 6.47 5.86 20.82
N GLY A 478 5.60 4.87 21.01
CA GLY A 478 6.02 3.50 21.36
C GLY A 478 6.76 2.78 20.21
N GLN A 479 6.25 2.89 18.97
CA GLN A 479 6.86 2.25 17.80
C GLN A 479 8.17 2.93 17.42
N THR A 480 8.21 4.27 17.47
CA THR A 480 9.43 5.03 17.18
C THR A 480 10.52 4.79 18.23
N ALA A 481 10.16 4.65 19.51
CA ALA A 481 11.11 4.31 20.57
C ALA A 481 11.76 2.93 20.35
N ILE A 482 10.97 1.90 20.01
CA ILE A 482 11.48 0.56 19.72
C ILE A 482 12.41 0.59 18.52
N LEU A 483 12.02 1.29 17.44
CA LEU A 483 12.85 1.40 16.24
C LEU A 483 14.18 2.12 16.53
N ALA A 484 14.14 3.22 17.28
CA ALA A 484 15.34 3.96 17.68
C ALA A 484 16.29 3.11 18.53
N LEU A 485 15.75 2.30 19.45
CA LEU A 485 16.52 1.40 20.29
C LEU A 485 17.20 0.30 19.46
N VAL A 486 16.49 -0.31 18.50
CA VAL A 486 17.05 -1.34 17.63
C VAL A 486 18.16 -0.78 16.74
N LEU A 487 17.91 0.35 16.06
CA LEU A 487 18.89 0.95 15.15
C LEU A 487 20.14 1.45 15.89
N SER A 488 19.97 2.08 17.06
CA SER A 488 21.10 2.54 17.86
C SER A 488 21.91 1.38 18.46
N ALA A 489 21.26 0.27 18.84
CA ALA A 489 21.94 -0.95 19.27
C ALA A 489 22.75 -1.59 18.14
N MET A 490 22.17 -1.70 16.93
CA MET A 490 22.88 -2.18 15.76
C MET A 490 24.11 -1.33 15.44
N LEU A 491 23.97 -0.01 15.48
CA LEU A 491 25.09 0.91 15.27
C LEU A 491 26.15 0.76 16.37
N GLY A 492 25.73 0.63 17.63
CA GLY A 492 26.64 0.40 18.75
C GLY A 492 27.46 -0.89 18.58
N VAL A 493 26.82 -1.98 18.13
CA VAL A 493 27.51 -3.23 17.77
C VAL A 493 28.48 -3.01 16.62
N GLY A 494 28.06 -2.32 15.55
CA GLY A 494 28.94 -2.01 14.42
C GLY A 494 30.19 -1.22 14.82
N VAL A 495 30.04 -0.21 15.68
CA VAL A 495 31.17 0.56 16.22
C VAL A 495 32.05 -0.30 17.13
N ALA A 496 31.48 -1.20 17.93
CA ALA A 496 32.26 -2.13 18.75
C ALA A 496 33.16 -3.05 17.89
N PHE A 497 32.63 -3.59 16.80
CA PHE A 497 33.43 -4.37 15.85
C PHE A 497 34.50 -3.53 15.14
N LEU A 498 34.19 -2.28 14.79
CA LEU A 498 35.16 -1.37 14.19
C LEU A 498 36.32 -1.06 15.15
N LEU A 499 36.02 -0.80 16.42
CA LEU A 499 37.03 -0.58 17.46
C LEU A 499 37.90 -1.81 17.69
N GLU A 500 37.31 -3.01 17.64
CA GLU A 500 38.06 -4.27 17.75
C GLU A 500 38.98 -4.49 16.56
N HIS A 501 38.54 -4.16 15.34
CA HIS A 501 39.36 -4.32 14.14
C HIS A 501 40.54 -3.33 14.07
N LEU A 502 40.44 -2.20 14.78
CA LEU A 502 41.53 -1.22 14.91
C LEU A 502 42.53 -1.56 16.03
N ASP A 503 42.23 -2.57 16.87
CA ASP A 503 43.09 -2.99 17.98
C ASP A 503 44.09 -4.07 17.53
N ASN A 504 45.34 -3.67 17.32
CA ASN A 504 46.40 -4.51 16.73
C ASN A 504 47.42 -5.06 17.75
N GLY A 505 47.14 -5.00 19.05
CA GLY A 505 48.05 -5.47 20.11
C GLY A 505 48.07 -7.01 20.28
N ILE A 506 49.16 -7.54 20.84
CA ILE A 506 49.26 -8.94 21.30
C ILE A 506 48.76 -9.03 22.75
N GLN A 507 47.76 -9.89 23.00
CA GLN A 507 47.01 -9.89 24.26
C GLN A 507 47.17 -11.19 25.06
N THR A 508 47.37 -12.33 24.39
CA THR A 508 47.47 -13.65 25.02
C THR A 508 48.73 -14.41 24.63
N GLY A 509 49.13 -15.40 25.44
CA GLY A 509 50.26 -16.28 25.10
C GLY A 509 49.97 -17.16 23.87
N ARG A 510 48.68 -17.51 23.66
CA ARG A 510 48.25 -18.25 22.47
C ARG A 510 48.41 -17.43 21.19
N ASP A 511 48.16 -16.12 21.24
CA ASP A 511 48.37 -15.22 20.09
C ASP A 511 49.83 -15.31 19.64
N ILE A 512 50.78 -15.38 20.57
CA ILE A 512 52.21 -15.53 20.27
C ILE A 512 52.49 -16.86 19.58
N GLU A 513 52.05 -17.96 20.18
CA GLU A 513 52.36 -19.30 19.66
C GLU A 513 51.74 -19.52 18.28
N GLN A 514 50.47 -19.15 18.10
CA GLN A 514 49.73 -19.33 16.85
C GLN A 514 50.18 -18.37 15.75
N MET A 515 50.39 -17.09 16.07
CA MET A 515 50.66 -16.07 15.04
C MET A 515 52.14 -15.91 14.70
N LEU A 516 53.04 -16.20 15.64
CA LEU A 516 54.47 -15.95 15.48
C LEU A 516 55.28 -17.26 15.31
N GLY A 517 54.70 -18.40 15.68
CA GLY A 517 55.37 -19.70 15.59
C GLY A 517 56.61 -19.79 16.48
N VAL A 518 56.59 -19.12 17.63
CA VAL A 518 57.64 -19.15 18.66
C VAL A 518 56.99 -19.41 20.02
N PRO A 519 57.67 -20.11 20.95
CA PRO A 519 57.09 -20.42 22.25
C PRO A 519 56.91 -19.15 23.08
N HIS A 520 55.81 -19.07 23.83
CA HIS A 520 55.64 -18.07 24.87
C HIS A 520 56.34 -18.54 26.15
N LEU A 521 57.41 -17.85 26.55
CA LEU A 521 58.23 -18.24 27.71
C LEU A 521 57.55 -17.87 29.02
N VAL A 522 57.20 -16.58 29.18
CA VAL A 522 56.52 -16.09 30.38
C VAL A 522 55.84 -14.75 30.13
N SER A 523 54.80 -14.48 30.91
CA SER A 523 54.18 -13.16 31.05
C SER A 523 54.68 -12.49 32.33
N VAL A 524 55.42 -11.39 32.19
CA VAL A 524 55.97 -10.61 33.30
C VAL A 524 54.97 -9.52 33.70
N PRO A 525 54.40 -9.57 34.93
CA PRO A 525 53.42 -8.61 35.37
C PRO A 525 54.04 -7.22 35.62
N VAL A 526 53.23 -6.16 35.52
CA VAL A 526 53.64 -4.84 36.00
C VAL A 526 53.87 -4.87 37.52
N THR A 527 54.98 -4.28 37.98
CA THR A 527 55.22 -4.11 39.41
C THR A 527 54.35 -2.98 39.97
N PRO A 528 53.68 -3.16 41.11
CA PRO A 528 53.02 -2.06 41.80
C PRO A 528 53.99 -0.92 42.11
N VAL A 529 53.50 0.32 42.09
CA VAL A 529 54.33 1.50 42.43
C VAL A 529 54.55 1.53 43.94
N GLU A 530 55.56 0.81 44.41
CA GLU A 530 56.02 0.86 45.81
C GLU A 530 57.19 1.83 45.96
N LYS A 531 57.26 2.51 47.09
CA LYS A 531 58.34 3.47 47.40
C LYS A 531 59.40 2.80 48.25
N GLN A 532 60.66 3.08 47.94
CA GLN A 532 61.79 2.77 48.82
C GLN A 532 61.71 3.60 50.11
N ALA A 533 62.52 3.22 51.11
CA ALA A 533 62.62 3.96 52.39
C ALA A 533 63.00 5.45 52.23
N ASN A 534 63.59 5.83 51.09
CA ASN A 534 63.96 7.21 50.74
C ASN A 534 62.85 7.99 49.99
N GLY A 535 61.65 7.42 49.83
CA GLY A 535 60.50 8.04 49.16
C GLY A 535 60.50 7.97 47.63
N LYS A 536 61.57 7.45 46.99
CA LYS A 536 61.63 7.24 45.53
C LYS A 536 60.90 5.96 45.11
N PRO A 537 60.32 5.89 43.90
CA PRO A 537 59.77 4.64 43.36
C PRO A 537 60.84 3.56 43.31
N MET A 538 60.50 2.35 43.74
CA MET A 538 61.39 1.20 43.68
C MET A 538 61.56 0.73 42.24
N ALA A 539 62.80 0.58 41.79
CA ALA A 539 63.06 0.00 40.47
C ALA A 539 62.62 -1.48 40.44
N PRO A 540 62.14 -2.02 39.31
CA PRO A 540 61.69 -3.41 39.25
C PRO A 540 62.72 -4.46 39.70
N PRO A 541 64.04 -4.31 39.40
CA PRO A 541 65.05 -5.21 39.96
C PRO A 541 65.20 -5.09 41.48
N ASP A 542 64.92 -3.94 42.10
CA ASP A 542 64.94 -3.78 43.56
C ASP A 542 63.71 -4.42 44.21
N TYR A 543 62.57 -4.35 43.53
CA TYR A 543 61.31 -4.98 43.97
C TYR A 543 61.47 -6.50 44.14
N LEU A 544 62.26 -7.14 43.28
CA LEU A 544 62.56 -8.57 43.39
C LEU A 544 63.27 -8.94 44.69
N ILE A 545 64.20 -8.11 45.16
CA ILE A 545 64.93 -8.34 46.41
C ILE A 545 64.03 -8.07 47.62
N ALA A 546 63.22 -7.02 47.55
CA ALA A 546 62.30 -6.65 48.62
C ALA A 546 61.16 -7.68 48.79
N LYS A 547 60.61 -8.18 47.67
CA LYS A 547 59.44 -9.07 47.60
C LYS A 547 59.74 -10.33 46.79
N PRO A 548 60.58 -11.25 47.28
CA PRO A 548 61.04 -12.41 46.53
C PRO A 548 59.94 -13.44 46.20
N LEU A 549 58.81 -13.41 46.91
CA LEU A 549 57.64 -14.28 46.68
C LEU A 549 56.55 -13.61 45.81
N SER A 550 56.84 -12.44 45.24
CA SER A 550 55.90 -11.73 44.36
C SER A 550 55.72 -12.43 43.02
N ALA A 551 54.56 -12.19 42.40
CA ALA A 551 54.22 -12.60 41.03
C ALA A 551 55.31 -12.21 40.00
N PHE A 552 55.90 -11.03 40.15
CA PHE A 552 56.99 -10.54 39.31
C PHE A 552 58.26 -11.39 39.49
N SER A 553 58.65 -11.67 40.74
CA SER A 553 59.82 -12.50 41.02
C SER A 553 59.65 -13.93 40.52
N GLU A 554 58.44 -14.49 40.65
CA GLU A 554 58.15 -15.84 40.16
C GLU A 554 58.17 -15.93 38.63
N SER A 555 57.72 -14.89 37.93
CA SER A 555 57.81 -14.83 36.46
C SER A 555 59.27 -14.90 35.97
N LEU A 556 60.21 -14.28 36.70
CA LEU A 556 61.63 -14.28 36.34
C LEU A 556 62.31 -15.63 36.68
N ARG A 557 61.90 -16.29 37.77
CA ARG A 557 62.32 -17.67 38.05
C ARG A 557 61.81 -18.63 36.98
N SER A 558 60.56 -18.46 36.57
CA SER A 558 59.94 -19.25 35.49
C SER A 558 60.68 -19.04 34.17
N LEU A 559 61.04 -17.80 33.82
CA LEU A 559 61.87 -17.50 32.65
C LEU A 559 63.23 -18.21 32.71
N ARG A 560 63.88 -18.21 33.88
CA ARG A 560 65.17 -18.90 34.07
C ARG A 560 65.03 -20.40 33.88
N SER A 561 64.00 -21.00 34.46
CA SER A 561 63.72 -22.43 34.28
C SER A 561 63.41 -22.76 32.82
N ALA A 562 62.65 -21.91 32.12
CA ALA A 562 62.35 -22.10 30.70
C ALA A 562 63.61 -22.07 29.83
N LEU A 563 64.53 -21.14 30.10
CA LEU A 563 65.83 -21.06 29.39
C LEU A 563 66.79 -22.20 29.76
N GLN A 564 66.74 -22.73 30.98
CA GLN A 564 67.54 -23.92 31.33
C GLN A 564 67.01 -25.20 30.67
N LEU A 565 65.69 -25.25 30.42
CA LEU A 565 65.03 -26.40 29.80
C LEU A 565 65.01 -26.33 28.27
N SER A 566 65.38 -25.20 27.65
CA SER A 566 65.48 -25.07 26.19
C SER A 566 66.53 -26.02 25.60
N ASN A 567 67.62 -26.25 26.35
CA ASN A 567 68.65 -27.23 26.02
C ASN A 567 69.23 -27.87 27.30
N VAL A 568 68.72 -29.06 27.66
CA VAL A 568 69.07 -29.75 28.91
C VAL A 568 70.54 -30.17 28.96
N ASP A 569 71.11 -30.56 27.82
CA ASP A 569 72.49 -31.08 27.76
C ASP A 569 73.53 -29.94 27.73
N ASN A 570 73.18 -28.81 27.13
CA ASN A 570 74.04 -27.62 27.05
C ASN A 570 73.19 -26.35 27.26
N PRO A 571 72.89 -25.97 28.52
CA PRO A 571 72.07 -24.79 28.79
C PRO A 571 72.77 -23.53 28.27
N PRO A 572 72.01 -22.55 27.73
CA PRO A 572 72.59 -21.34 27.16
C PRO A 572 73.32 -20.52 28.23
N LYS A 573 74.58 -20.19 27.96
CA LYS A 573 75.40 -19.37 28.86
C LYS A 573 75.35 -17.90 28.48
N ILE A 574 75.24 -17.57 27.20
CA ILE A 574 75.13 -16.19 26.72
C ILE A 574 73.72 -15.97 26.20
N VAL A 575 72.93 -15.17 26.92
CA VAL A 575 71.52 -14.91 26.58
C VAL A 575 71.34 -13.43 26.21
N LEU A 576 70.85 -13.20 25.00
CA LEU A 576 70.55 -11.87 24.49
C LEU A 576 69.09 -11.48 24.75
N PHE A 577 68.87 -10.28 25.27
CA PHE A 577 67.55 -9.68 25.42
C PHE A 577 67.38 -8.56 24.39
N THR A 578 66.35 -8.67 23.56
CA THR A 578 66.01 -7.65 22.54
C THR A 578 64.50 -7.53 22.35
N SER A 579 64.05 -6.58 21.55
CA SER A 579 62.64 -6.26 21.35
C SER A 579 62.40 -5.68 19.94
N ALA A 580 61.15 -5.54 19.50
CA ALA A 580 60.83 -4.99 18.18
C ALA A 580 61.09 -3.48 18.12
N LEU A 581 60.62 -2.77 19.16
CA LEU A 581 60.54 -1.32 19.25
C LEU A 581 61.16 -0.81 20.58
N PRO A 582 61.52 0.48 20.67
CA PRO A 582 61.96 1.08 21.93
C PRO A 582 60.89 0.98 23.03
N SER A 583 61.33 1.04 24.29
CA SER A 583 60.45 1.12 25.48
C SER A 583 59.56 -0.11 25.76
N GLU A 584 59.90 -1.28 25.22
CA GLU A 584 59.13 -2.52 25.44
C GLU A 584 59.46 -3.26 26.75
N GLY A 585 60.37 -2.72 27.56
CA GLY A 585 60.78 -3.32 28.84
C GLY A 585 62.01 -4.23 28.76
N LYS A 586 62.75 -4.21 27.66
CA LYS A 586 63.98 -5.00 27.43
C LYS A 586 64.99 -4.92 28.58
N THR A 587 65.48 -3.71 28.89
CA THR A 587 66.48 -3.45 29.92
C THR A 587 65.96 -3.78 31.32
N THR A 588 64.68 -3.52 31.58
CA THR A 588 64.04 -3.85 32.86
C THR A 588 63.94 -5.35 33.07
N THR A 589 63.53 -6.11 32.06
CA THR A 589 63.42 -7.57 32.13
C THR A 589 64.81 -8.20 32.19
N ALA A 590 65.76 -7.77 31.35
CA ALA A 590 67.15 -8.25 31.37
C ALA A 590 67.84 -8.00 32.71
N SER A 591 67.72 -6.78 33.25
CA SER A 591 68.30 -6.42 34.55
C SER A 591 67.67 -7.18 35.71
N SER A 592 66.33 -7.32 35.70
CA SER A 592 65.62 -8.07 36.74
C SER A 592 65.93 -9.56 36.67
N PHE A 593 66.04 -10.12 35.47
CA PHE A 593 66.41 -11.50 35.24
C PHE A 593 67.84 -11.80 35.69
N ALA A 594 68.81 -10.97 35.31
CA ALA A 594 70.21 -11.12 35.72
C ALA A 594 70.36 -11.07 37.24
N ARG A 595 69.70 -10.11 37.89
CA ARG A 595 69.69 -9.99 39.36
C ARG A 595 69.00 -11.19 40.03
N ALA A 596 67.89 -11.69 39.47
CA ALA A 596 67.21 -12.87 39.99
C ALA A 596 68.10 -14.12 39.93
N ALA A 597 68.82 -14.30 38.82
CA ALA A 597 69.76 -15.39 38.63
C ALA A 597 70.96 -15.29 39.60
N ALA A 598 71.54 -14.11 39.79
CA ALA A 598 72.63 -13.87 40.74
C ALA A 598 72.19 -14.14 42.19
N ALA A 599 71.01 -13.64 42.58
CA ALA A 599 70.43 -13.89 43.90
C ALA A 599 70.11 -15.37 44.17
N SER A 600 70.01 -16.21 43.12
CA SER A 600 69.86 -17.67 43.24
C SER A 600 71.18 -18.43 43.39
N GLY A 601 72.31 -17.72 43.44
CA GLY A 601 73.65 -18.29 43.66
C GLY A 601 74.48 -18.53 42.40
N LEU A 602 74.00 -18.14 41.21
CA LEU A 602 74.77 -18.23 39.97
C LEU A 602 75.77 -17.07 39.88
N LYS A 603 76.95 -17.32 39.30
CA LYS A 603 77.85 -16.24 38.89
C LYS A 603 77.32 -15.64 37.60
N VAL A 604 76.73 -14.45 37.71
CA VAL A 604 76.10 -13.75 36.57
C VAL A 604 76.82 -12.46 36.28
N VAL A 605 76.99 -12.15 34.98
CA VAL A 605 77.40 -10.84 34.50
C VAL A 605 76.34 -10.25 33.57
N LEU A 606 75.94 -9.01 33.81
CA LEU A 606 75.05 -8.23 32.94
C LEU A 606 75.88 -7.25 32.12
N VAL A 607 75.77 -7.31 30.80
CA VAL A 607 76.49 -6.43 29.87
C VAL A 607 75.50 -5.48 29.20
N ASP A 608 75.64 -4.18 29.44
CA ASP A 608 74.87 -3.15 28.73
C ASP A 608 75.43 -3.00 27.31
N CYS A 609 74.72 -3.59 26.34
CA CYS A 609 75.10 -3.55 24.93
C CYS A 609 74.27 -2.53 24.13
N ASP A 610 73.37 -1.77 24.77
CA ASP A 610 72.66 -0.65 24.14
C ASP A 610 73.57 0.60 24.16
N LEU A 611 74.56 0.61 23.27
CA LEU A 611 75.52 1.70 23.17
C LEU A 611 74.91 3.02 22.69
N ARG A 612 73.62 3.03 22.32
CA ARG A 612 72.88 4.21 21.85
C ARG A 612 72.14 4.87 22.99
N HIS A 613 71.40 4.09 23.77
CA HIS A 613 70.59 4.58 24.90
C HIS A 613 70.88 3.78 26.17
N PRO A 614 72.10 3.84 26.71
CA PRO A 614 72.50 3.02 27.85
C PRO A 614 71.67 3.38 29.09
N SER A 615 71.09 2.37 29.72
CA SER A 615 70.14 2.57 30.83
C SER A 615 70.37 1.64 32.02
N VAL A 616 71.27 0.66 31.91
CA VAL A 616 71.60 -0.25 33.02
C VAL A 616 72.23 0.51 34.19
N HIS A 617 73.13 1.47 33.93
CA HIS A 617 73.74 2.28 34.99
C HIS A 617 72.70 3.02 35.84
N LYS A 618 71.59 3.46 35.25
CA LYS A 618 70.52 4.17 35.99
C LYS A 618 69.84 3.27 37.01
N ILE A 619 69.71 1.98 36.70
CA ILE A 619 69.07 0.98 37.55
C ILE A 619 69.96 0.64 38.75
N PHE A 620 71.25 0.41 38.53
CA PHE A 620 72.15 -0.13 39.55
C PHE A 620 73.06 0.92 40.22
N MET A 621 73.39 2.01 39.52
CA MET A 621 74.31 3.06 39.97
C MET A 621 73.61 4.41 40.22
N GLY A 622 72.30 4.50 39.91
CA GLY A 622 71.53 5.73 39.99
C GLY A 622 71.90 6.73 38.89
N GLU A 623 71.75 8.04 39.16
CA GLU A 623 72.08 9.10 38.18
C GLU A 623 73.58 9.30 37.95
N ARG A 624 74.44 8.51 38.62
CA ARG A 624 75.89 8.56 38.43
C ARG A 624 76.25 7.81 37.15
N ARG A 625 76.94 8.49 36.23
CA ARG A 625 77.52 7.81 35.06
C ARG A 625 78.82 7.12 35.46
N PRO A 626 79.10 5.91 34.95
CA PRO A 626 80.40 5.30 35.10
C PRO A 626 81.44 6.07 34.30
N GLU A 627 82.67 6.12 34.79
CA GLU A 627 83.81 6.75 34.09
C GLU A 627 84.34 5.87 32.96
N GLU A 628 84.21 4.55 33.10
CA GLU A 628 84.73 3.54 32.19
C GLU A 628 83.66 2.45 31.94
N GLY A 629 83.56 1.93 30.72
CA GLY A 629 82.51 0.99 30.33
C GLY A 629 82.92 0.00 29.22
N LEU A 630 81.91 -0.66 28.63
CA LEU A 630 82.08 -1.65 27.57
C LEU A 630 82.89 -1.11 26.38
N VAL A 631 82.65 0.15 25.98
CA VAL A 631 83.31 0.75 24.82
C VAL A 631 84.81 0.92 25.06
N GLU A 632 85.19 1.42 26.24
CA GLU A 632 86.61 1.60 26.62
C GLU A 632 87.33 0.26 26.81
N LEU A 633 86.60 -0.76 27.30
CA LEU A 633 87.10 -2.13 27.42
C LEU A 633 87.41 -2.75 26.05
N LEU A 634 86.50 -2.61 25.09
CA LEU A 634 86.66 -3.16 23.74
C LEU A 634 87.69 -2.41 22.89
N ALA A 635 87.94 -1.13 23.20
CA ALA A 635 89.01 -0.34 22.57
C ALA A 635 90.42 -0.68 23.11
N GLU A 636 90.57 -1.75 23.90
CA GLU A 636 91.81 -2.24 24.52
C GLU A 636 92.51 -1.23 25.45
N ARG A 637 91.73 -0.30 26.03
CA ARG A 637 92.29 0.72 26.96
C ARG A 637 92.31 0.28 28.41
N LEU A 638 91.56 -0.77 28.77
CA LEU A 638 91.30 -1.17 30.16
C LEU A 638 91.25 -2.70 30.34
N SER A 639 91.50 -3.16 31.57
CA SER A 639 91.33 -4.56 31.99
C SER A 639 89.89 -4.80 32.48
N LEU A 640 89.40 -6.03 32.36
CA LEU A 640 88.04 -6.41 32.78
C LEU A 640 87.73 -5.98 34.22
N ASP A 641 88.65 -6.22 35.16
CA ASP A 641 88.48 -5.90 36.59
C ASP A 641 88.25 -4.41 36.89
N LYS A 642 88.62 -3.50 35.97
CA LYS A 642 88.42 -2.06 36.14
C LYS A 642 87.03 -1.59 35.76
N VAL A 643 86.35 -2.33 34.88
CA VAL A 643 85.04 -1.97 34.32
C VAL A 643 83.90 -2.70 35.05
N LEU A 644 84.21 -3.79 35.75
CA LEU A 644 83.23 -4.55 36.52
C LEU A 644 82.69 -3.75 37.71
N VAL A 645 81.37 -3.55 37.72
CA VAL A 645 80.63 -2.96 38.83
C VAL A 645 79.82 -4.04 39.51
N LYS A 646 80.02 -4.22 40.81
CA LYS A 646 79.33 -5.25 41.59
C LYS A 646 78.08 -4.72 42.29
N ASP A 647 76.94 -5.40 42.10
CA ASP A 647 75.70 -5.13 42.81
C ASP A 647 75.74 -5.72 44.22
N THR A 648 75.86 -4.87 45.23
CA THR A 648 75.97 -5.29 46.64
C THR A 648 74.73 -6.00 47.18
N LYS A 649 73.60 -5.93 46.48
CA LYS A 649 72.34 -6.60 46.90
C LYS A 649 72.23 -8.05 46.41
N SER A 650 72.93 -8.42 45.34
CA SER A 650 72.73 -9.71 44.65
C SER A 650 74.00 -10.40 44.21
N GLU A 651 75.17 -9.80 44.40
CA GLU A 651 76.47 -10.25 43.88
C GLU A 651 76.55 -10.32 42.35
N LEU A 652 75.60 -9.69 41.64
CA LEU A 652 75.62 -9.53 40.18
C LEU A 652 76.77 -8.62 39.75
N ASP A 653 77.58 -9.08 38.80
CA ASP A 653 78.57 -8.24 38.14
C ASP A 653 77.97 -7.53 36.92
N ILE A 654 78.36 -6.28 36.69
CA ILE A 654 77.78 -5.44 35.65
C ILE A 654 78.90 -4.79 34.85
N ILE A 655 78.79 -4.85 33.53
CA ILE A 655 79.62 -4.11 32.58
C ILE A 655 78.73 -3.01 31.99
N PRO A 656 78.79 -1.78 32.51
CA PRO A 656 77.96 -0.68 32.02
C PRO A 656 78.58 -0.02 30.79
N VAL A 657 77.84 0.91 30.18
CA VAL A 657 78.36 1.84 29.16
C VAL A 657 78.56 3.21 29.81
N ALA A 658 79.79 3.73 29.76
CA ALA A 658 80.12 5.08 30.24
C ALA A 658 79.64 6.15 29.25
N THR A 659 80.15 6.07 28.02
CA THR A 659 79.77 6.95 26.92
C THR A 659 79.36 6.11 25.71
N GLY A 660 78.21 6.44 25.11
CA GLY A 660 77.76 5.80 23.88
C GLY A 660 78.72 6.04 22.70
N THR A 661 78.62 5.22 21.66
CA THR A 661 79.46 5.33 20.45
C THR A 661 78.63 5.71 19.22
N ALA A 662 79.25 6.39 18.26
CA ALA A 662 78.64 6.74 16.98
C ALA A 662 78.43 5.52 16.06
N ASN A 663 79.27 4.48 16.18
CA ASN A 663 79.20 3.26 15.38
C ASN A 663 79.04 1.98 16.23
N PRO A 664 77.87 1.75 16.87
CA PRO A 664 77.67 0.58 17.73
C PRO A 664 77.85 -0.79 17.05
N PRO A 665 77.34 -1.04 15.82
CA PRO A 665 77.47 -2.36 15.18
C PRO A 665 78.92 -2.82 14.99
N ASP A 666 79.82 -1.90 14.65
CA ASP A 666 81.24 -2.21 14.42
C ASP A 666 81.94 -2.60 15.72
N VAL A 667 81.60 -1.92 16.82
CA VAL A 667 82.14 -2.22 18.15
C VAL A 667 81.63 -3.57 18.65
N LEU A 668 80.32 -3.82 18.52
CA LEU A 668 79.68 -5.06 18.97
C LEU A 668 80.04 -6.27 18.09
N GLY A 669 80.34 -6.06 16.81
CA GLY A 669 80.78 -7.10 15.87
C GLY A 669 82.29 -7.37 15.86
N SER A 670 83.06 -6.60 16.63
CA SER A 670 84.52 -6.65 16.65
C SER A 670 85.09 -7.99 17.14
N ALA A 671 86.34 -8.29 16.78
CA ALA A 671 87.05 -9.46 17.30
C ALA A 671 87.23 -9.38 18.83
N GLN A 672 87.40 -8.17 19.36
CA GLN A 672 87.50 -7.90 20.80
C GLN A 672 86.22 -8.28 21.53
N MET A 673 85.04 -8.01 20.96
CA MET A 673 83.76 -8.41 21.57
C MET A 673 83.63 -9.93 21.65
N LYS A 674 84.04 -10.64 20.59
CA LYS A 674 84.07 -12.11 20.59
C LYS A 674 85.02 -12.66 21.66
N LEU A 675 86.21 -12.09 21.79
CA LEU A 675 87.18 -12.47 22.82
C LEU A 675 86.67 -12.18 24.23
N LEU A 676 86.00 -11.03 24.44
CA LEU A 676 85.38 -10.68 25.70
C LEU A 676 84.29 -11.70 26.07
N LEU A 677 83.35 -11.96 25.18
CA LEU A 677 82.26 -12.92 25.42
C LEU A 677 82.79 -14.34 25.70
N GLN A 678 83.87 -14.76 25.03
CA GLN A 678 84.51 -16.04 25.33
C GLN A 678 85.13 -16.06 26.75
N ARG A 679 85.83 -14.99 27.16
CA ARG A 679 86.35 -14.87 28.53
C ARG A 679 85.23 -14.87 29.58
N LEU A 680 84.13 -14.17 29.30
CA LEU A 680 82.97 -14.15 30.20
C LEU A 680 82.29 -15.52 30.28
N ARG A 681 82.18 -16.26 29.17
CA ARG A 681 81.64 -17.63 29.12
C ARG A 681 82.43 -18.61 29.99
N ASP A 682 83.75 -18.42 30.08
CA ASP A 682 84.63 -19.27 30.89
C ASP A 682 84.60 -18.89 32.39
N ALA A 683 84.35 -17.61 32.71
CA ALA A 683 84.38 -17.08 34.08
C ALA A 683 83.02 -17.08 34.81
N TYR A 684 81.91 -16.98 34.07
CA TYR A 684 80.55 -16.85 34.59
C TYR A 684 79.67 -18.04 34.21
N ASP A 685 78.69 -18.34 35.06
CA ASP A 685 77.67 -19.37 34.79
C ASP A 685 76.64 -18.85 33.77
N LEU A 686 76.38 -17.54 33.77
CA LEU A 686 75.43 -16.87 32.90
C LEU A 686 75.89 -15.45 32.53
N VAL A 687 75.84 -15.12 31.25
CA VAL A 687 76.12 -13.81 30.66
C VAL A 687 74.83 -13.29 30.05
N VAL A 688 74.31 -12.18 30.60
CA VAL A 688 73.08 -11.54 30.11
C VAL A 688 73.46 -10.30 29.30
N LEU A 689 73.02 -10.23 28.05
CA LEU A 689 73.26 -9.08 27.18
C LEU A 689 71.97 -8.27 27.02
N ASP A 690 71.97 -7.01 27.45
CA ASP A 690 70.88 -6.07 27.17
C ASP A 690 71.18 -5.30 25.89
N SER A 691 70.33 -5.37 24.87
CA SER A 691 70.60 -4.81 23.55
C SER A 691 69.47 -3.92 23.03
N ALA A 692 69.77 -3.10 22.01
CA ALA A 692 68.84 -2.20 21.34
C ALA A 692 67.64 -2.93 20.67
N PRO A 693 66.56 -2.24 20.29
CA PRO A 693 65.47 -2.86 19.51
C PRO A 693 65.91 -3.26 18.09
N VAL A 694 65.32 -4.32 17.54
CA VAL A 694 65.70 -4.94 16.25
C VAL A 694 65.32 -4.09 15.03
N LEU A 695 64.15 -3.45 15.04
CA LEU A 695 63.67 -2.71 13.86
C LEU A 695 64.41 -1.39 13.64
N PRO A 696 64.67 -0.56 14.67
CA PRO A 696 65.32 0.74 14.45
C PRO A 696 66.81 0.64 14.11
N VAL A 697 67.52 -0.40 14.58
CA VAL A 697 68.99 -0.49 14.49
C VAL A 697 69.48 -1.93 14.27
N SER A 698 70.72 -2.10 13.81
CA SER A 698 71.30 -3.43 13.53
C SER A 698 72.03 -4.08 14.69
N ASP A 699 72.19 -3.38 15.81
CA ASP A 699 73.03 -3.77 16.96
C ASP A 699 72.65 -5.18 17.48
N SER A 700 71.35 -5.45 17.68
CA SER A 700 70.85 -6.76 18.14
C SER A 700 71.01 -7.87 17.14
N ARG A 701 71.00 -7.57 15.83
CA ARG A 701 71.22 -8.56 14.76
C ARG A 701 72.68 -9.03 14.72
N VAL A 702 73.61 -8.17 15.14
CA VAL A 702 75.04 -8.52 15.26
C VAL A 702 75.27 -9.35 16.52
N LEU A 703 74.72 -8.92 17.66
CA LEU A 703 74.87 -9.62 18.93
C LEU A 703 74.18 -10.98 18.96
N SER A 704 73.07 -11.15 18.23
CA SER A 704 72.32 -12.41 18.22
C SER A 704 73.12 -13.57 17.64
N LYS A 705 74.13 -13.29 16.80
CA LYS A 705 75.08 -14.30 16.29
C LYS A 705 76.16 -14.69 17.31
N LEU A 706 76.36 -13.88 18.34
CA LEU A 706 77.36 -14.11 19.38
C LEU A 706 76.75 -14.72 20.66
N ALA A 707 75.43 -14.64 20.80
CA ALA A 707 74.67 -15.24 21.89
C ALA A 707 74.29 -16.70 21.56
N ASP A 708 74.10 -17.51 22.59
CA ASP A 708 73.61 -18.89 22.45
C ASP A 708 72.11 -18.89 22.12
N GLU A 709 71.36 -18.02 22.80
CA GLU A 709 69.92 -17.86 22.61
C GLU A 709 69.49 -16.39 22.75
N THR A 710 68.43 -16.02 22.03
CA THR A 710 67.80 -14.70 22.08
C THR A 710 66.40 -14.77 22.69
N VAL A 711 66.18 -14.01 23.76
CA VAL A 711 64.88 -13.77 24.38
C VAL A 711 64.27 -12.51 23.76
N PHE A 712 63.08 -12.66 23.17
CA PHE A 712 62.40 -11.57 22.50
C PHE A 712 61.32 -10.95 23.40
N ILE A 713 61.44 -9.67 23.71
CA ILE A 713 60.52 -8.95 24.60
C ILE A 713 59.44 -8.25 23.79
N VAL A 714 58.18 -8.47 24.16
CA VAL A 714 57.00 -7.83 23.57
C VAL A 714 56.22 -7.13 24.68
N ARG A 715 55.84 -5.87 24.47
CA ARG A 715 55.05 -5.14 25.45
C ARG A 715 53.57 -5.47 25.28
N TRP A 716 52.95 -5.93 26.35
CA TRP A 716 51.56 -6.40 26.34
C TRP A 716 50.58 -5.32 25.90
N ASN A 717 49.70 -5.66 24.95
CA ASN A 717 48.64 -4.80 24.42
C ASN A 717 49.09 -3.42 23.88
N GLU A 718 50.39 -3.23 23.61
CA GLU A 718 50.94 -2.00 23.04
C GLU A 718 51.76 -2.27 21.78
N THR A 719 52.57 -3.32 21.76
CA THR A 719 53.37 -3.64 20.56
C THR A 719 52.45 -4.13 19.43
N PRO A 720 52.47 -3.48 18.25
CA PRO A 720 51.70 -3.95 17.09
C PRO A 720 52.19 -5.31 16.61
N ARG A 721 51.25 -6.21 16.27
CA ARG A 721 51.54 -7.56 15.75
C ARG A 721 52.52 -7.56 14.57
N ASP A 722 52.32 -6.65 13.61
CA ASP A 722 53.15 -6.55 12.40
C ASP A 722 54.60 -6.18 12.73
N ALA A 723 54.82 -5.36 13.76
CA ALA A 723 56.16 -4.99 14.22
C ALA A 723 56.89 -6.20 14.82
N VAL A 724 56.18 -7.01 15.62
CA VAL A 724 56.74 -8.26 16.18
C VAL A 724 57.09 -9.25 15.07
N GLN A 725 56.18 -9.48 14.14
CA GLN A 725 56.43 -10.38 13.00
C GLN A 725 57.62 -9.92 12.16
N SER A 726 57.72 -8.63 11.87
CA SER A 726 58.82 -8.06 11.10
C SER A 726 60.16 -8.22 11.83
N ALA A 727 60.18 -7.97 13.15
CA ALA A 727 61.40 -8.09 13.96
C ALA A 727 61.87 -9.55 14.08
N LEU A 728 60.94 -10.50 14.30
CA LEU A 728 61.27 -11.93 14.33
C LEU A 728 61.74 -12.43 12.97
N LYS A 729 61.14 -11.94 11.87
CA LYS A 729 61.59 -12.24 10.51
C LYS A 729 63.02 -11.74 10.28
N GLU A 730 63.33 -10.51 10.70
CA GLU A 730 64.69 -9.99 10.65
C GLU A 730 65.66 -10.88 11.43
N LEU A 731 65.36 -11.26 12.68
CA LEU A 731 66.24 -12.14 13.47
C LEU A 731 66.45 -13.52 12.81
N ARG A 732 65.39 -14.11 12.25
CA ARG A 732 65.44 -15.39 11.53
C ARG A 732 66.31 -15.31 10.27
N ASN A 733 66.30 -14.18 9.55
CA ASN A 733 67.16 -13.97 8.38
C ASN A 733 68.67 -13.98 8.71
N TYR A 734 69.05 -13.80 9.97
CA TYR A 734 70.43 -13.85 10.44
C TYR A 734 70.76 -15.16 11.18
N ASP A 735 69.97 -16.22 11.00
CA ASP A 735 70.13 -17.55 11.63
C ASP A 735 70.17 -17.49 13.17
N THR A 736 69.42 -16.56 13.76
CA THR A 736 69.35 -16.40 15.22
C THR A 736 68.50 -17.50 15.84
N VAL A 737 69.00 -18.13 16.91
CA VAL A 737 68.20 -19.03 17.76
C VAL A 737 67.36 -18.18 18.73
N ILE A 738 66.05 -18.22 18.54
CA ILE A 738 65.09 -17.48 19.37
C ILE A 738 64.53 -18.44 20.42
N ALA A 739 64.88 -18.23 21.68
CA ALA A 739 64.41 -19.04 22.81
C ALA A 739 62.88 -19.01 22.92
N GLY A 740 62.31 -17.83 22.68
CA GLY A 740 60.88 -17.57 22.73
C GLY A 740 60.58 -16.12 23.07
N VAL A 741 59.31 -15.82 23.30
CA VAL A 741 58.80 -14.48 23.56
C VAL A 741 58.41 -14.31 25.02
N VAL A 742 58.79 -13.18 25.60
CA VAL A 742 58.33 -12.72 26.91
C VAL A 742 57.36 -11.56 26.73
N LEU A 743 56.14 -11.72 27.26
CA LEU A 743 55.19 -10.61 27.36
C LEU A 743 55.54 -9.77 28.58
N ALA A 744 56.07 -8.57 28.36
CA ALA A 744 56.44 -7.64 29.42
C ALA A 744 55.29 -6.65 29.73
N ALA A 745 55.31 -6.13 30.96
CA ALA A 745 54.38 -5.12 31.46
C ALA A 745 52.90 -5.56 31.36
N VAL A 746 52.63 -6.82 31.70
CA VAL A 746 51.28 -7.38 31.67
C VAL A 746 50.45 -6.87 32.85
N ASP A 747 49.30 -6.26 32.56
CA ASP A 747 48.29 -6.01 33.59
C ASP A 747 47.45 -7.28 33.79
N THR A 748 47.77 -8.04 34.84
CA THR A 748 47.10 -9.31 35.15
C THR A 748 45.60 -9.17 35.41
N THR A 749 45.12 -7.99 35.83
CA THR A 749 43.69 -7.76 36.10
C THR A 749 42.89 -7.56 34.82
N VAL A 750 43.50 -6.93 33.83
CA VAL A 750 42.90 -6.67 32.52
C VAL A 750 43.12 -7.88 31.59
N GLN A 751 44.28 -8.53 31.65
CA GLN A 751 44.60 -9.75 30.88
C GLN A 751 43.58 -10.88 31.14
N ALA A 752 43.09 -11.02 32.37
CA ALA A 752 42.06 -12.00 32.73
C ALA A 752 40.72 -11.81 31.97
N ARG A 753 40.49 -10.64 31.35
CA ARG A 753 39.29 -10.37 30.53
C ARG A 753 39.43 -10.86 29.09
N TYR A 754 40.65 -11.09 28.61
CA TYR A 754 40.94 -11.43 27.21
C TYR A 754 40.95 -12.93 26.91
N GLY A 755 41.17 -13.80 27.90
CA GLY A 755 41.31 -15.25 27.69
C GLY A 755 40.47 -16.11 28.65
N TYR A 756 39.66 -17.02 28.09
CA TYR A 756 39.15 -18.19 28.80
C TYR A 756 40.12 -19.36 28.55
N GLY A 757 40.78 -19.83 29.61
CA GLY A 757 41.72 -20.97 29.56
C GLY A 757 43.18 -20.66 29.22
N ASP A 758 43.64 -19.40 29.26
CA ASP A 758 45.07 -19.06 29.27
C ASP A 758 45.54 -18.95 30.74
N GLY A 759 46.83 -19.22 31.02
CA GLY A 759 47.40 -19.22 32.38
C GLY A 759 47.16 -17.89 33.13
N GLY A 760 47.05 -16.78 32.40
CA GLY A 760 46.71 -15.45 32.94
C GLY A 760 45.33 -15.37 33.63
N TYR A 761 44.34 -16.13 33.18
CA TYR A 761 43.01 -16.21 33.82
C TYR A 761 43.08 -16.76 35.24
N TYR A 762 43.99 -17.71 35.46
CA TYR A 762 44.25 -18.31 36.78
C TYR A 762 45.15 -17.40 37.62
N TYR A 763 46.09 -16.67 37.02
CA TYR A 763 46.98 -15.75 37.73
C TYR A 763 46.22 -14.64 38.49
N GLY A 764 45.18 -14.04 37.87
CA GLY A 764 44.34 -13.05 38.55
C GLY A 764 43.50 -13.62 39.71
N LYS A 765 43.08 -14.90 39.59
CA LYS A 765 42.26 -15.61 40.60
C LYS A 765 43.11 -16.16 41.75
N TYR A 766 44.39 -16.43 41.50
CA TYR A 766 45.38 -16.92 42.46
C TYR A 766 46.39 -15.86 42.89
N SER A 767 46.12 -14.58 42.69
CA SER A 767 46.94 -13.49 43.26
C SER A 767 47.14 -13.63 44.78
N ARG A 768 46.24 -14.35 45.48
CA ARG A 768 46.37 -14.71 46.91
C ARG A 768 47.47 -15.75 47.22
N TYR A 769 47.95 -16.51 46.24
CA TYR A 769 49.06 -17.46 46.43
C TYR A 769 50.42 -16.77 46.47
N TYR A 770 50.54 -15.59 45.86
CA TYR A 770 51.71 -14.74 45.95
C TYR A 770 51.56 -13.84 47.17
N VAL A 771 52.43 -14.03 48.16
CA VAL A 771 52.42 -13.19 49.37
C VAL A 771 53.10 -11.87 49.02
N ASN A 772 52.33 -10.78 49.08
CA ASN A 772 52.83 -9.43 48.83
C ASN A 772 53.88 -9.00 49.85
#